data_AF-A0A2N9GHW6-F1
#
_entry.id   AF-A0A2N9GHW6-F1
#
_cell.length_a   1.000
_cell.length_b   1.000
_cell.length_c   1.000
_cell.angle_alpha   90.00
_cell.angle_beta   90.00
_cell.angle_gamma   90.00
#
_symmetry.space_group_name_H-M   'P 1'
#
loop_
_entity.id
_entity.type
_entity.pdbx_description
1 polymer ?
#
loop_
_entity_poly.entity_id
_entity_poly.type
_entity_poly.pdbx_seq_one_letter_code
_entity_poly.pdbx_strand_id
1 'polypeptide(L)'
;MKRNYSSYSQHHIDAIMDYDGVAWRFTGFYGSPTVAGKSMAWDLLRVLRGHHNLPWICGGDFNELLQGEEKWGRVARPESQMKEFQKVVDECGFVDLGFVGLPFTWWNKQNGTARVLERLDRCLATSEWLLKFPNNRVTHLHAVFSDHRPLWVELSLSGNAVRPRRKRFHFEEMWTFHQGCEDTIRKAWETRHNGTSMFQVVEKIKASREELKKWSFNQFGSIRAAIATKTGMLQQEEELRPKKQNVPLIQKLGGELADLQSKEEKMWRQRSRVLWLQSGDRNTKYFHCQATYRKRRNYIHGIRDQFGVWQNRDDDVEHTIVEYYKNLFTTSQPGEFDEILLGVDRVVTADMNLQLDAEFTAAEVEHALNQMGLLKASGLDGMAPIFYQKYWNIVGNDLTASILSCLKDGSLLKKINHTHICLIPKVQNPESVKDFRPISLCNVVYKIIAKVLANRLKKILPYIISESQSAFVPGRLISDNILIAFKTLHHMKLMKGNQQGYMALKLDMSKAYDRVEWAFLETIMLKMGFNVSWVSMVMECVRTVSYSVLINGEPRGFFHPIRGLRQGDPISPYLFLLCAEGLNALLAKAALSKKIQGILISRGGPKTSSESMKELLGNKLTRIKPLFSLAHLRVRRSKMRLKMPFRLPAIRREVLIKAVVQAIPTYTMNVFKLPKKLCSELERMVRDFWWGHSGEARKVHWVNWNSLCKPKQVGGMGFRELSKFNEALLAKMEQGGELEGVTQVRIWSDKWLPPPSSGLPLSPPKLLEAEACVSSLIQQSSGTWNATLIDQIFLPSDAELIKSIPLSIRFRDDAVVWSREQNGKYTMIWSARVPHKVRHFLWRACMNALPTMVNLSRRHIVTDGRCGLCMGEEEDVLHAVWSYPYLTDLWGHHEFARKILRHNHASILDVLSHIFECGLVGTVAEMAFMLWCVWQQRNKAIYQCQVDPVDSIFPLVQRLTSEYYLANEVDVPRAVPIPVTWRPSTVCEFKVKFDATVFPKHHSTGVGVVIRNGQGLPIAVACQRYPCVYAIDNAEAMAARVALQLAWDIGLMNVEVEGDSLTVITALKDQECCLASYGDIIMDIQHLAASFQCVKYCHVRREGNNAAHVLARKVLDLHSDFLVWLEDVPGFLDYVIQVEFPQI
;
A
#
# COMPACT_ATOMS: atom_id res chain seq x y z
N MET A 1 30.53 -22.30 23.84
CA MET A 1 31.46 -21.27 24.32
C MET A 1 30.75 -20.33 25.28
N LYS A 2 30.91 -20.54 26.59
CA LYS A 2 30.49 -19.53 27.59
C LYS A 2 31.57 -18.45 27.64
N ARG A 3 31.17 -17.18 27.72
CA ARG A 3 32.09 -16.03 27.76
C ARG A 3 31.73 -15.18 28.97
N ASN A 4 32.64 -15.06 29.92
CA ASN A 4 32.52 -14.16 31.05
C ASN A 4 33.57 -13.05 30.90
N TYR A 5 33.15 -11.80 30.87
CA TYR A 5 34.06 -10.65 30.83
C TYR A 5 34.59 -10.42 32.24
N SER A 6 35.91 -10.39 32.39
CA SER A 6 36.56 -10.17 33.69
C SER A 6 36.84 -8.69 33.94
N SER A 7 37.35 -7.96 32.93
CA SER A 7 37.59 -6.51 33.01
C SER A 7 37.65 -5.87 31.61
N TYR A 8 37.43 -4.56 31.51
CA TYR A 8 37.57 -3.81 30.24
C TYR A 8 37.91 -2.33 30.50
N SER A 9 38.58 -1.70 29.54
CA SER A 9 38.90 -0.27 29.51
C SER A 9 38.95 0.24 28.06
N GLN A 10 39.41 1.48 27.83
CA GLN A 10 39.73 1.95 26.47
C GLN A 10 40.92 1.22 25.85
N HIS A 11 41.78 0.60 26.67
CA HIS A 11 43.04 -0.04 26.25
C HIS A 11 43.00 -1.56 26.28
N HIS A 12 41.98 -2.18 26.87
CA HIS A 12 41.87 -3.63 26.89
C HIS A 12 40.45 -4.16 27.05
N ILE A 13 40.24 -5.39 26.61
CA ILE A 13 39.06 -6.21 26.95
C ILE A 13 39.58 -7.57 27.38
N ASP A 14 39.26 -7.99 28.60
CA ASP A 14 39.71 -9.25 29.15
C ASP A 14 38.53 -10.19 29.43
N ALA A 15 38.62 -11.43 28.92
CA ALA A 15 37.54 -12.40 28.98
C ALA A 15 38.03 -13.82 29.23
N ILE A 16 37.29 -14.55 30.07
CA ILE A 16 37.47 -15.98 30.25
C ILE A 16 36.59 -16.73 29.25
N MET A 17 37.22 -17.66 28.55
CA MET A 17 36.70 -18.44 27.44
C MET A 17 36.60 -19.90 27.87
N ASP A 18 35.41 -20.48 27.78
CA ASP A 18 35.15 -21.88 28.12
C ASP A 18 34.51 -22.61 26.93
N TYR A 19 35.21 -23.63 26.42
CA TYR A 19 34.80 -24.49 25.30
C TYR A 19 35.17 -25.95 25.61
N ASP A 20 34.21 -26.88 25.50
CA ASP A 20 34.37 -28.31 25.82
C ASP A 20 35.00 -28.60 27.20
N GLY A 21 34.68 -27.78 28.21
CA GLY A 21 35.19 -27.96 29.58
C GLY A 21 36.63 -27.46 29.78
N VAL A 22 37.22 -26.81 28.76
CA VAL A 22 38.56 -26.23 28.82
C VAL A 22 38.46 -24.72 28.96
N ALA A 23 38.79 -24.20 30.14
CA ALA A 23 38.84 -22.77 30.43
C ALA A 23 40.24 -22.18 30.11
N TRP A 24 40.25 -21.03 29.43
CA TRP A 24 41.43 -20.21 29.12
C TRP A 24 41.03 -18.73 29.00
N ARG A 25 42.00 -17.83 28.92
CA ARG A 25 41.79 -16.37 28.98
C ARG A 25 42.21 -15.69 27.68
N PHE A 26 41.38 -14.78 27.19
CA PHE A 26 41.66 -13.91 26.04
C PHE A 26 41.66 -12.44 26.46
N THR A 27 42.73 -11.72 26.13
CA THR A 27 42.77 -10.26 26.24
C THR A 27 42.91 -9.63 24.85
N GLY A 28 41.96 -8.77 24.48
CA GLY A 28 42.12 -7.84 23.37
C GLY A 28 42.83 -6.58 23.87
N PHE A 29 44.01 -6.24 23.34
CA PHE A 29 44.83 -5.13 23.86
C PHE A 29 45.02 -4.02 22.83
N TYR A 30 45.04 -2.77 23.30
CA TYR A 30 45.29 -1.57 22.50
C TYR A 30 46.33 -0.69 23.22
N GLY A 31 47.58 -0.77 22.75
CA GLY A 31 48.71 0.00 23.27
C GLY A 31 48.59 1.49 22.91
N SER A 32 49.20 2.36 23.72
CA SER A 32 49.17 3.80 23.47
C SER A 32 50.05 4.17 22.26
N PRO A 33 49.55 4.99 21.31
CA PRO A 33 50.35 5.47 20.18
C PRO A 33 51.39 6.53 20.60
N THR A 34 51.28 7.08 21.82
CA THR A 34 52.18 8.13 22.35
C THR A 34 53.25 7.54 23.24
N VAL A 35 54.48 8.08 23.19
CA VAL A 35 55.61 7.60 24.02
C VAL A 35 55.29 7.68 25.51
N ALA A 36 54.69 8.78 25.97
CA ALA A 36 54.32 8.96 27.38
C ALA A 36 53.27 7.95 27.87
N GLY A 37 52.32 7.55 27.00
CA GLY A 37 51.26 6.61 27.36
C GLY A 37 51.66 5.13 27.27
N LYS A 38 52.83 4.79 26.73
CA LYS A 38 53.30 3.40 26.60
C LYS A 38 53.63 2.76 27.94
N SER A 39 54.31 3.49 28.82
CA SER A 39 54.61 3.02 30.18
C SER A 39 53.34 2.60 30.94
N MET A 40 52.27 3.39 30.88
CA MET A 40 50.98 3.04 31.48
C MET A 40 50.33 1.80 30.84
N ALA A 41 50.47 1.63 29.53
CA ALA A 41 49.95 0.45 28.82
C ALA A 41 50.71 -0.83 29.21
N TRP A 42 52.02 -0.73 29.41
CA TRP A 42 52.87 -1.82 29.89
C TRP A 42 52.56 -2.22 31.33
N ASP A 43 52.37 -1.25 32.23
CA ASP A 43 51.94 -1.51 33.60
C ASP A 43 50.57 -2.18 33.65
N LEU A 44 49.66 -1.83 32.75
CA LEU A 44 48.37 -2.50 32.62
C LEU A 44 48.53 -4.00 32.27
N LEU A 45 49.43 -4.37 31.36
CA LEU A 45 49.69 -5.78 31.07
C LEU A 45 50.24 -6.54 32.28
N ARG A 46 51.13 -5.92 33.06
CA ARG A 46 51.67 -6.49 34.31
C ARG A 46 50.57 -6.73 35.34
N VAL A 47 49.70 -5.75 35.54
CA VAL A 47 48.54 -5.87 36.44
C VAL A 47 47.60 -6.97 35.96
N LEU A 48 47.31 -7.02 34.66
CA LEU A 48 46.45 -8.04 34.08
C LEU A 48 47.02 -9.44 34.26
N ARG A 49 48.34 -9.65 34.15
CA ARG A 49 48.98 -10.94 34.43
C ARG A 49 48.64 -11.45 35.83
N GLY A 50 48.63 -10.56 36.83
CA GLY A 50 48.35 -10.90 38.23
C GLY A 50 46.90 -11.28 38.57
N HIS A 51 45.94 -11.03 37.67
CA HIS A 51 44.51 -11.26 37.97
C HIS A 51 44.08 -12.74 37.92
N HIS A 52 44.69 -13.57 37.07
CA HIS A 52 44.28 -14.96 36.85
C HIS A 52 45.43 -15.85 36.36
N ASN A 53 45.50 -17.08 36.86
CA ASN A 53 46.48 -18.11 36.46
C ASN A 53 45.96 -19.04 35.35
N LEU A 54 44.97 -18.60 34.56
CA LEU A 54 44.48 -19.38 33.44
C LEU A 54 45.41 -19.23 32.23
N PRO A 55 45.52 -20.26 31.36
CA PRO A 55 46.25 -20.16 30.10
C PRO A 55 45.79 -18.94 29.31
N TRP A 56 46.74 -18.06 28.99
CA TRP A 56 46.44 -16.70 28.57
C TRP A 56 46.98 -16.41 27.17
N ILE A 57 46.12 -15.86 26.30
CA ILE A 57 46.47 -15.24 25.02
C ILE A 57 46.04 -13.78 25.01
N CYS A 58 46.92 -12.91 24.53
CA CYS A 58 46.73 -11.47 24.39
C CYS A 58 46.98 -11.04 22.95
N GLY A 59 45.99 -10.45 22.28
CA GLY A 59 46.11 -10.05 20.88
C GLY A 59 45.50 -8.69 20.58
N GLY A 60 46.11 -7.94 19.67
CA GLY A 60 45.64 -6.61 19.28
C GLY A 60 46.76 -5.73 18.74
N ASP A 61 46.53 -4.43 18.76
CA ASP A 61 47.47 -3.40 18.31
C ASP A 61 48.29 -2.92 19.50
N PHE A 62 49.59 -3.22 19.52
CA PHE A 62 50.47 -2.84 20.63
C PHE A 62 51.13 -1.48 20.42
N ASN A 63 51.02 -0.87 19.23
CA ASN A 63 51.68 0.39 18.86
C ASN A 63 53.21 0.40 19.12
N GLU A 64 53.85 -0.77 19.19
CA GLU A 64 55.29 -0.94 19.39
C GLU A 64 55.86 -2.18 18.68
N LEU A 65 57.16 -2.13 18.38
CA LEU A 65 57.92 -3.18 17.71
C LEU A 65 58.73 -4.03 18.70
N LEU A 66 58.87 -5.33 18.42
CA LEU A 66 59.82 -6.19 19.13
C LEU A 66 61.21 -6.13 18.50
N GLN A 67 61.32 -5.95 17.19
CA GLN A 67 62.60 -5.95 16.48
C GLN A 67 62.64 -4.82 15.44
N GLY A 68 63.85 -4.33 15.12
CA GLY A 68 64.02 -3.24 14.16
C GLY A 68 63.61 -3.61 12.73
N GLU A 69 63.72 -4.89 12.39
CA GLU A 69 63.34 -5.48 11.10
C GLU A 69 61.82 -5.46 10.86
N GLU A 70 61.02 -5.26 11.92
CA GLU A 70 59.56 -5.13 11.85
C GLU A 70 59.10 -3.76 11.32
N LYS A 71 60.05 -2.89 10.90
CA LYS A 71 59.80 -1.60 10.29
C LYS A 71 60.52 -1.44 8.96
N TRP A 72 59.83 -0.86 8.00
CA TRP A 72 60.41 -0.41 6.73
C TRP A 72 60.05 1.06 6.49
N GLY A 73 61.05 1.94 6.37
CA GLY A 73 60.89 3.40 6.22
C GLY A 73 62.14 4.19 6.62
N ARG A 74 62.11 5.53 6.55
CA ARG A 74 63.31 6.39 6.74
C ARG A 74 63.85 6.46 8.17
N VAL A 75 63.00 6.40 9.20
CA VAL A 75 63.40 6.64 10.60
C VAL A 75 63.32 5.34 11.39
N ALA A 76 64.46 4.88 11.92
CA ALA A 76 64.51 3.70 12.78
C ALA A 76 63.74 3.94 14.10
N ARG A 77 63.13 2.89 14.64
CA ARG A 77 62.46 2.95 15.96
C ARG A 77 63.54 2.98 17.06
N PRO A 78 63.43 3.82 18.10
CA PRO A 78 64.42 3.84 19.18
C PRO A 78 64.53 2.49 19.90
N GLU A 79 65.75 1.96 20.04
CA GLU A 79 65.99 0.65 20.68
C GLU A 79 65.50 0.58 22.13
N SER A 80 65.56 1.70 22.86
CA SER A 80 65.11 1.77 24.25
C SER A 80 63.63 1.43 24.39
N GLN A 81 62.77 1.88 23.47
CA GLN A 81 61.33 1.58 23.50
C GLN A 81 61.03 0.12 23.16
N MET A 82 61.78 -0.45 22.19
CA MET A 82 61.63 -1.87 21.82
C MET A 82 62.08 -2.79 22.97
N LYS A 83 63.20 -2.47 23.64
CA LYS A 83 63.69 -3.21 24.82
C LYS A 83 62.70 -3.17 25.98
N GLU A 84 62.05 -2.03 26.21
CA GLU A 84 61.02 -1.92 27.25
C GLU A 84 59.82 -2.82 26.94
N PHE A 85 59.38 -2.88 25.67
CA PHE A 85 58.29 -3.77 25.28
C PHE A 85 58.68 -5.25 25.36
N GLN A 86 59.88 -5.63 24.90
CA GLN A 86 60.43 -6.98 25.07
C GLN A 86 60.41 -7.42 26.55
N LYS A 87 60.88 -6.54 27.45
CA LYS A 87 60.88 -6.80 28.89
C LYS A 87 59.48 -7.11 29.43
N VAL A 88 58.45 -6.40 28.97
CA VAL A 88 57.06 -6.61 29.40
C VAL A 88 56.51 -7.93 28.87
N VAL A 89 56.84 -8.30 27.63
CA VAL A 89 56.49 -9.59 27.04
C VAL A 89 57.09 -10.73 27.86
N ASP A 90 58.37 -10.61 28.23
CA ASP A 90 59.07 -11.59 29.07
C ASP A 90 58.48 -11.66 30.50
N GLU A 91 58.25 -10.51 31.15
CA GLU A 91 57.66 -10.42 32.49
C GLU A 91 56.25 -11.04 32.56
N CYS A 92 55.47 -10.94 31.47
CA CYS A 92 54.15 -11.55 31.37
C CYS A 92 54.19 -13.04 31.00
N GLY A 93 55.36 -13.60 30.70
CA GLY A 93 55.55 -14.98 30.26
C GLY A 93 54.99 -15.25 28.87
N PHE A 94 54.96 -14.23 28.02
CA PHE A 94 54.42 -14.32 26.68
C PHE A 94 55.45 -14.78 25.66
N VAL A 95 54.97 -15.53 24.68
CA VAL A 95 55.67 -15.90 23.46
C VAL A 95 54.89 -15.32 22.28
N ASP A 96 55.57 -14.63 21.35
CA ASP A 96 54.96 -14.20 20.09
C ASP A 96 54.60 -15.44 19.27
N LEU A 97 53.32 -15.58 18.93
CA LEU A 97 52.79 -16.73 18.20
C LEU A 97 53.28 -16.79 16.74
N GLY A 98 54.01 -15.78 16.29
CA GLY A 98 54.41 -15.63 14.90
C GLY A 98 53.21 -15.33 14.01
N PHE A 99 53.37 -15.51 12.70
CA PHE A 99 52.31 -15.28 11.74
C PHE A 99 52.56 -16.05 10.43
N VAL A 100 51.47 -16.23 9.69
CA VAL A 100 51.47 -16.67 8.29
C VAL A 100 50.88 -15.54 7.44
N GLY A 101 51.58 -15.18 6.37
CA GLY A 101 51.22 -14.08 5.48
C GLY A 101 52.22 -12.91 5.54
N LEU A 102 51.75 -11.71 5.19
CA LEU A 102 52.59 -10.53 5.01
C LEU A 102 53.24 -10.03 6.30
N PRO A 103 54.52 -9.59 6.27
CA PRO A 103 55.28 -9.27 7.49
C PRO A 103 54.85 -7.99 8.21
N PHE A 104 54.21 -7.05 7.50
CA PHE A 104 53.78 -5.77 8.06
C PHE A 104 52.26 -5.73 8.23
N THR A 105 51.79 -5.29 9.39
CA THR A 105 50.36 -5.20 9.71
C THR A 105 49.81 -3.79 9.55
N TRP A 106 50.67 -2.77 9.50
CA TRP A 106 50.30 -1.37 9.31
C TRP A 106 51.05 -0.71 8.14
N TRP A 107 50.39 0.24 7.45
CA TRP A 107 51.05 1.13 6.48
C TRP A 107 50.47 2.56 6.47
N ASN A 108 51.31 3.54 6.18
CA ASN A 108 50.93 4.96 6.19
C ASN A 108 50.18 5.45 4.92
N LYS A 109 49.81 4.56 3.99
CA LYS A 109 49.12 4.87 2.71
C LYS A 109 49.84 5.89 1.81
N GLN A 110 51.14 6.12 1.99
CA GLN A 110 51.94 6.98 1.14
C GLN A 110 52.79 6.16 0.14
N ASN A 111 53.09 6.75 -1.02
CA ASN A 111 53.86 6.10 -2.09
C ASN A 111 55.31 6.61 -2.12
N GLY A 112 56.19 5.86 -2.81
CA GLY A 112 57.58 6.27 -3.03
C GLY A 112 58.43 6.30 -1.75
N THR A 113 59.30 7.31 -1.62
CA THR A 113 60.27 7.44 -0.52
C THR A 113 59.66 7.80 0.84
N ALA A 114 58.37 8.17 0.86
CA ALA A 114 57.60 8.49 2.06
C ALA A 114 56.82 7.29 2.62
N ARG A 115 56.84 6.13 1.94
CA ARG A 115 56.12 4.92 2.36
C ARG A 115 56.74 4.32 3.63
N VAL A 116 55.91 4.06 4.64
CA VAL A 116 56.29 3.41 5.90
C VAL A 116 55.40 2.18 6.15
N LEU A 117 56.01 1.05 6.52
CA LEU A 117 55.34 -0.19 6.90
C LEU A 117 55.84 -0.63 8.28
N GLU A 118 54.94 -1.03 9.18
CA GLU A 118 55.26 -1.48 10.55
C GLU A 118 54.45 -2.73 10.92
N ARG A 119 54.98 -3.59 11.81
CA ARG A 119 54.22 -4.69 12.44
C ARG A 119 53.78 -4.28 13.85
N LEU A 120 52.59 -3.67 13.95
CA LEU A 120 52.02 -3.18 15.21
C LEU A 120 51.05 -4.18 15.84
N ASP A 121 50.24 -4.84 15.01
CA ASP A 121 49.29 -5.87 15.44
C ASP A 121 49.97 -7.24 15.63
N ARG A 122 49.80 -7.87 16.80
CA ARG A 122 50.31 -9.23 17.09
C ARG A 122 49.43 -10.02 18.06
N CYS A 123 49.73 -11.32 18.21
CA CYS A 123 49.15 -12.19 19.23
C CYS A 123 50.27 -12.85 20.03
N LEU A 124 50.20 -12.68 21.35
CA LEU A 124 51.14 -13.18 22.34
C LEU A 124 50.43 -14.21 23.20
N ALA A 125 51.06 -15.32 23.54
CA ALA A 125 50.46 -16.31 24.42
C ALA A 125 51.45 -16.90 25.42
N THR A 126 50.94 -17.32 26.56
CA THR A 126 51.70 -18.03 27.58
C THR A 126 52.00 -19.46 27.15
N SER A 127 53.10 -20.04 27.62
CA SER A 127 53.48 -21.43 27.34
C SER A 127 52.37 -22.43 27.70
N GLU A 128 51.64 -22.18 28.78
CA GLU A 128 50.47 -22.95 29.22
C GLU A 128 49.35 -22.96 28.16
N TRP A 129 49.18 -21.86 27.43
CA TRP A 129 48.18 -21.74 26.36
C TRP A 129 48.64 -22.46 25.09
N LEU A 130 49.93 -22.35 24.76
CA LEU A 130 50.56 -23.05 23.63
C LEU A 130 50.45 -24.57 23.77
N LEU A 131 50.67 -25.10 24.99
CA LEU A 131 50.52 -26.53 25.28
C LEU A 131 49.06 -27.02 25.10
N LYS A 132 48.06 -26.15 25.32
CA LYS A 132 46.65 -26.49 25.11
C LYS A 132 46.22 -26.42 23.65
N PHE A 133 46.87 -25.58 22.85
CA PHE A 133 46.57 -25.40 21.43
C PHE A 133 47.87 -25.55 20.60
N PRO A 134 48.44 -26.76 20.50
CA PRO A 134 49.74 -26.95 19.86
C PRO A 134 49.73 -26.66 18.35
N ASN A 135 48.57 -26.80 17.70
CA ASN A 135 48.38 -26.49 16.28
C ASN A 135 47.73 -25.11 16.06
N ASN A 136 47.98 -24.15 16.95
CA ASN A 136 47.48 -22.79 16.77
C ASN A 136 48.18 -22.12 15.59
N ARG A 137 47.44 -21.28 14.85
CA ARG A 137 47.99 -20.52 13.73
C ARG A 137 47.44 -19.11 13.71
N VAL A 138 48.34 -18.12 13.66
CA VAL A 138 47.99 -16.72 13.46
C VAL A 138 48.20 -16.36 11.99
N THR A 139 47.19 -15.80 11.33
CA THR A 139 47.26 -15.39 9.92
C THR A 139 46.97 -13.91 9.79
N HIS A 140 47.85 -13.18 9.07
CA HIS A 140 47.62 -11.79 8.70
C HIS A 140 46.71 -11.75 7.48
N LEU A 141 45.47 -11.30 7.66
CA LEU A 141 44.49 -11.23 6.58
C LEU A 141 44.75 -10.01 5.69
N HIS A 142 44.38 -10.13 4.42
CA HIS A 142 44.42 -9.00 3.49
C HIS A 142 43.35 -7.96 3.84
N ALA A 143 43.73 -6.69 3.84
CA ALA A 143 42.82 -5.57 4.07
C ALA A 143 42.88 -4.59 2.91
N VAL A 144 41.80 -4.54 2.13
CA VAL A 144 41.75 -3.73 0.90
C VAL A 144 41.56 -2.22 1.18
N PHE A 145 40.99 -1.85 2.34
CA PHE A 145 40.60 -0.45 2.64
C PHE A 145 41.12 0.07 3.98
N SER A 146 41.80 -0.76 4.75
CA SER A 146 42.34 -0.42 6.08
C SER A 146 43.83 -0.13 5.96
N ASP A 147 44.34 0.73 6.83
CA ASP A 147 45.77 0.86 7.08
C ASP A 147 46.32 -0.26 7.97
N HIS A 148 45.46 -0.91 8.78
CA HIS A 148 45.79 -2.12 9.53
C HIS A 148 45.29 -3.43 8.87
N ARG A 149 45.99 -4.53 9.09
CA ARG A 149 45.63 -5.89 8.66
C ARG A 149 44.97 -6.69 9.79
N PRO A 150 43.80 -7.31 9.59
CA PRO A 150 43.18 -8.15 10.61
C PRO A 150 44.00 -9.39 10.96
N LEU A 151 44.03 -9.74 12.24
CA LEU A 151 44.62 -11.00 12.73
C LEU A 151 43.55 -12.10 12.83
N TRP A 152 43.83 -13.27 12.25
CA TRP A 152 43.01 -14.47 12.40
C TRP A 152 43.77 -15.54 13.20
N VAL A 153 43.25 -15.92 14.37
CA VAL A 153 43.81 -16.99 15.20
C VAL A 153 42.95 -18.24 15.05
N GLU A 154 43.51 -19.26 14.42
CA GLU A 154 42.88 -20.57 14.26
C GLU A 154 43.24 -21.48 15.43
N LEU A 155 42.22 -22.07 16.05
CA LEU A 155 42.35 -23.05 17.14
C LEU A 155 41.83 -24.39 16.58
N SER A 156 42.72 -25.29 16.18
CA SER A 156 42.30 -26.57 15.57
C SER A 156 42.02 -27.63 16.62
N LEU A 157 40.77 -28.09 16.68
CA LEU A 157 40.37 -29.40 17.20
C LEU A 157 39.74 -30.16 16.02
N SER A 158 40.19 -31.40 15.80
CA SER A 158 39.97 -32.26 14.63
C SER A 158 38.55 -32.19 14.02
N GLY A 159 38.47 -31.99 12.71
CA GLY A 159 37.22 -31.75 11.98
C GLY A 159 36.50 -32.99 11.44
N ASN A 160 35.22 -32.82 11.11
CA ASN A 160 34.47 -33.72 10.23
C ASN A 160 33.91 -32.94 9.03
N ALA A 161 34.19 -33.45 7.83
CA ALA A 161 33.74 -32.88 6.56
C ALA A 161 32.32 -33.34 6.19
N VAL A 162 31.48 -32.41 5.73
CA VAL A 162 30.13 -32.69 5.21
C VAL A 162 30.18 -32.90 3.69
N ARG A 163 29.62 -34.01 3.21
CA ARG A 163 29.53 -34.35 1.77
C ARG A 163 28.68 -33.34 0.97
N PRO A 164 29.02 -33.05 -0.30
CA PRO A 164 28.24 -32.13 -1.13
C PRO A 164 27.00 -32.81 -1.75
N ARG A 165 25.82 -32.16 -1.63
CA ARG A 165 24.58 -32.53 -2.36
C ARG A 165 24.52 -31.83 -3.73
N ARG A 166 23.85 -32.44 -4.72
CA ARG A 166 23.65 -31.89 -6.07
C ARG A 166 22.84 -30.57 -6.02
N LYS A 167 23.35 -29.50 -6.63
CA LYS A 167 22.69 -28.18 -6.69
C LYS A 167 21.76 -28.08 -7.89
N ARG A 168 20.55 -27.53 -7.68
CA ARG A 168 19.63 -27.16 -8.76
C ARG A 168 20.10 -25.89 -9.48
N PHE A 169 19.72 -25.76 -10.74
CA PHE A 169 19.92 -24.55 -11.52
C PHE A 169 18.95 -23.45 -11.06
N HIS A 170 19.46 -22.24 -10.91
CA HIS A 170 18.68 -21.02 -10.69
C HIS A 170 19.33 -19.90 -11.47
N PHE A 171 18.54 -19.11 -12.18
CA PHE A 171 19.02 -17.92 -12.87
C PHE A 171 19.53 -16.88 -11.85
N GLU A 172 20.78 -16.47 -11.98
CA GLU A 172 21.41 -15.51 -11.06
C GLU A 172 21.39 -14.10 -11.67
N GLU A 173 20.88 -13.12 -10.92
CA GLU A 173 20.73 -11.73 -11.38
C GLU A 173 22.07 -11.12 -11.85
N MET A 174 23.18 -11.55 -11.27
CA MET A 174 24.52 -11.07 -11.63
C MET A 174 24.89 -11.34 -13.09
N TRP A 175 24.38 -12.42 -13.70
CA TRP A 175 24.66 -12.77 -15.09
C TRP A 175 24.17 -11.69 -16.05
N THR A 176 23.12 -10.97 -15.66
CA THR A 176 22.54 -9.90 -16.47
C THR A 176 23.47 -8.72 -16.71
N PHE A 177 24.52 -8.54 -15.91
CA PHE A 177 25.50 -7.45 -16.08
C PHE A 177 26.66 -7.82 -17.01
N HIS A 178 26.70 -9.07 -17.50
CA HIS A 178 27.74 -9.55 -18.39
C HIS A 178 27.19 -9.71 -19.79
N GLN A 179 27.82 -9.08 -20.79
CA GLN A 179 27.38 -9.10 -22.18
C GLN A 179 27.27 -10.53 -22.74
N GLY A 180 28.24 -11.39 -22.44
CA GLY A 180 28.20 -12.80 -22.83
C GLY A 180 26.99 -13.61 -22.32
N CYS A 181 26.22 -13.12 -21.34
CA CYS A 181 24.96 -13.75 -20.95
C CYS A 181 23.90 -13.59 -22.05
N GLU A 182 23.80 -12.41 -22.63
CA GLU A 182 22.84 -12.11 -23.69
C GLU A 182 23.18 -12.91 -24.96
N ASP A 183 24.46 -12.95 -25.33
CA ASP A 183 24.94 -13.69 -26.50
C ASP A 183 24.67 -15.19 -26.36
N THR A 184 24.89 -15.74 -25.15
CA THR A 184 24.62 -17.16 -24.85
C THR A 184 23.14 -17.47 -24.98
N ILE A 185 22.26 -16.58 -24.48
CA ILE A 185 20.81 -16.75 -24.60
C ILE A 185 20.38 -16.67 -26.06
N ARG A 186 20.84 -15.66 -26.80
CA ARG A 186 20.54 -15.48 -28.23
C ARG A 186 20.89 -16.72 -29.04
N LYS A 187 22.13 -17.20 -28.90
CA LYS A 187 22.62 -18.42 -29.57
C LYS A 187 21.81 -19.66 -29.21
N ALA A 188 21.44 -19.80 -27.94
CA ALA A 188 20.64 -20.93 -27.48
C ALA A 188 19.16 -20.82 -27.88
N TRP A 189 18.65 -19.62 -28.16
CA TRP A 189 17.25 -19.38 -28.52
C TRP A 189 16.99 -19.51 -30.03
N GLU A 190 18.02 -19.34 -30.85
CA GLU A 190 17.98 -19.54 -32.31
C GLU A 190 17.89 -21.02 -32.73
N THR A 191 18.03 -21.97 -31.79
CA THR A 191 17.91 -23.40 -32.10
C THR A 191 16.49 -23.75 -32.55
N ARG A 192 16.38 -24.41 -33.71
CA ARG A 192 15.10 -24.89 -34.24
C ARG A 192 14.68 -26.18 -33.55
N HIS A 193 13.43 -26.23 -33.12
CA HIS A 193 12.81 -27.41 -32.53
C HIS A 193 11.49 -27.70 -33.26
N ASN A 194 11.17 -28.97 -33.45
CA ASN A 194 9.91 -29.40 -34.07
C ASN A 194 8.83 -29.60 -32.99
N GLY A 195 7.58 -29.26 -33.29
CA GLY A 195 6.44 -29.40 -32.37
C GLY A 195 5.58 -28.14 -32.31
N THR A 196 4.61 -28.11 -31.38
CA THR A 196 3.75 -26.95 -31.16
C THR A 196 4.55 -25.73 -30.71
N SER A 197 4.03 -24.52 -30.94
CA SER A 197 4.65 -23.25 -30.55
C SER A 197 5.14 -23.28 -29.08
N MET A 198 4.27 -23.70 -28.16
CA MET A 198 4.60 -23.83 -26.74
C MET A 198 5.67 -24.89 -26.47
N PHE A 199 5.68 -26.01 -27.19
CA PHE A 199 6.73 -27.02 -27.06
C PHE A 199 8.10 -26.47 -27.48
N GLN A 200 8.15 -25.71 -28.58
CA GLN A 200 9.37 -25.08 -29.06
C GLN A 200 9.92 -24.10 -28.02
N VAL A 201 9.08 -23.24 -27.42
CA VAL A 201 9.49 -22.32 -26.35
C VAL A 201 10.06 -23.08 -25.15
N VAL A 202 9.43 -24.18 -24.74
CA VAL A 202 9.93 -24.98 -23.61
C VAL A 202 11.30 -25.59 -23.89
N GLU A 203 11.53 -26.11 -25.09
CA GLU A 203 12.84 -26.65 -25.47
C GLU A 203 13.89 -25.54 -25.63
N LYS A 204 13.54 -24.35 -26.15
CA LYS A 204 14.42 -23.17 -26.17
C LYS A 204 14.80 -22.68 -24.76
N ILE A 205 13.87 -22.68 -23.81
CA ILE A 205 14.16 -22.38 -22.39
C ILE A 205 15.13 -23.42 -21.82
N LYS A 206 14.91 -24.70 -22.13
CA LYS A 206 15.78 -25.79 -21.69
C LYS A 206 17.19 -25.67 -22.29
N ALA A 207 17.31 -25.38 -23.57
CA ALA A 207 18.59 -25.13 -24.25
C ALA A 207 19.32 -23.94 -23.62
N SER A 208 18.61 -22.82 -23.42
CA SER A 208 19.14 -21.63 -22.75
C SER A 208 19.66 -21.94 -21.35
N ARG A 209 18.92 -22.74 -20.58
CA ARG A 209 19.34 -23.19 -19.25
C ARG A 209 20.63 -23.99 -19.30
N GLU A 210 20.75 -24.92 -20.24
CA GLU A 210 21.92 -25.80 -20.37
C GLU A 210 23.15 -25.03 -20.83
N GLU A 211 22.99 -24.14 -21.81
CA GLU A 211 24.06 -23.27 -22.29
C GLU A 211 24.48 -22.24 -21.23
N LEU A 212 23.54 -21.59 -20.53
CA LEU A 212 23.86 -20.71 -19.41
C LEU A 212 24.58 -21.44 -18.27
N LYS A 213 24.26 -22.72 -18.03
CA LYS A 213 24.96 -23.54 -17.04
C LYS A 213 26.41 -23.81 -17.46
N LYS A 214 26.64 -24.17 -18.73
CA LYS A 214 27.99 -24.38 -19.29
C LYS A 214 28.78 -23.07 -19.29
N TRP A 215 28.18 -22.00 -19.81
CA TRP A 215 28.76 -20.66 -19.85
C TRP A 215 29.09 -20.13 -18.46
N SER A 216 28.17 -20.25 -17.49
CA SER A 216 28.43 -19.83 -16.11
C SER A 216 29.57 -20.61 -15.47
N PHE A 217 29.66 -21.91 -15.75
CA PHE A 217 30.77 -22.74 -15.27
C PHE A 217 32.10 -22.29 -15.89
N ASN A 218 32.13 -22.03 -17.20
CA ASN A 218 33.34 -21.66 -17.93
C ASN A 218 33.81 -20.22 -17.62
N GLN A 219 32.88 -19.26 -17.50
CA GLN A 219 33.21 -17.83 -17.34
C GLN A 219 33.39 -17.41 -15.88
N PHE A 220 32.54 -17.90 -14.97
CA PHE A 220 32.58 -17.49 -13.56
C PHE A 220 33.18 -18.56 -12.64
N GLY A 221 33.15 -19.83 -13.06
CA GLY A 221 33.54 -20.96 -12.22
C GLY A 221 32.91 -20.86 -10.82
N SER A 222 33.70 -21.13 -9.79
CA SER A 222 33.38 -20.66 -8.46
C SER A 222 33.89 -19.23 -8.33
N ILE A 223 32.98 -18.24 -8.26
CA ILE A 223 33.35 -16.84 -7.94
C ILE A 223 34.26 -16.78 -6.71
N ARG A 224 34.04 -17.68 -5.74
CA ARG A 224 34.90 -17.82 -4.56
C ARG A 224 36.30 -18.34 -4.88
N ALA A 225 36.44 -19.27 -5.83
CA ALA A 225 37.74 -19.73 -6.30
C ALA A 225 38.45 -18.62 -7.09
N ALA A 226 37.74 -17.90 -7.96
CA ALA A 226 38.32 -16.76 -8.68
C ALA A 226 38.78 -15.64 -7.72
N ILE A 227 37.98 -15.32 -6.69
CA ILE A 227 38.39 -14.43 -5.60
C ILE A 227 39.62 -14.99 -4.90
N ALA A 228 39.64 -16.28 -4.53
CA ALA A 228 40.79 -16.90 -3.85
C ALA A 228 42.07 -16.86 -4.69
N THR A 229 41.99 -17.19 -5.99
CA THR A 229 43.13 -17.14 -6.91
C THR A 229 43.65 -15.71 -7.08
N LYS A 230 42.76 -14.74 -7.35
CA LYS A 230 43.16 -13.34 -7.51
C LYS A 230 43.68 -12.73 -6.20
N THR A 231 43.14 -13.14 -5.06
CA THR A 231 43.66 -12.78 -3.73
C THR A 231 45.06 -13.35 -3.54
N GLY A 232 45.30 -14.61 -3.93
CA GLY A 232 46.62 -15.24 -3.87
C GLY A 232 47.65 -14.57 -4.79
N MET A 233 47.28 -14.20 -6.02
CA MET A 233 48.16 -13.45 -6.93
C MET A 233 48.48 -12.05 -6.38
N LEU A 234 47.50 -11.37 -5.80
CA LEU A 234 47.70 -10.07 -5.15
C LEU A 234 48.60 -10.20 -3.92
N GLN A 235 48.44 -11.26 -3.13
CA GLN A 235 49.29 -11.56 -1.98
C GLN A 235 50.74 -11.83 -2.41
N GLN A 236 50.97 -12.63 -3.45
CA GLN A 236 52.32 -12.89 -3.98
C GLN A 236 53.04 -11.60 -4.39
N GLU A 237 52.34 -10.70 -5.08
CA GLU A 237 52.90 -9.40 -5.49
C GLU A 237 53.11 -8.44 -4.30
N GLU A 238 52.24 -8.48 -3.30
CA GLU A 238 52.40 -7.70 -2.06
C GLU A 238 53.51 -8.25 -1.14
N GLU A 239 53.81 -9.56 -1.20
CA GLU A 239 54.84 -10.25 -0.40
C GLU A 239 56.25 -9.95 -0.89
N LEU A 240 56.40 -9.50 -2.13
CA LEU A 240 57.68 -9.00 -2.64
C LEU A 240 58.13 -7.77 -1.83
N ARG A 241 59.45 -7.66 -1.60
CA ARG A 241 60.04 -6.48 -0.95
C ARG A 241 59.55 -5.21 -1.66
N PRO A 242 59.24 -4.10 -0.95
CA PRO A 242 58.65 -2.90 -1.55
C PRO A 242 59.36 -2.35 -2.81
N LYS A 243 60.68 -2.55 -2.94
CA LYS A 243 61.47 -2.18 -4.13
C LYS A 243 61.22 -3.06 -5.38
N LYS A 244 60.62 -4.24 -5.22
CA LYS A 244 60.35 -5.24 -6.27
C LYS A 244 58.84 -5.40 -6.57
N GLN A 245 57.98 -4.63 -5.92
CA GLN A 245 56.53 -4.72 -6.11
C GLN A 245 56.09 -4.09 -7.45
N ASN A 246 55.22 -4.77 -8.19
CA ASN A 246 54.61 -4.22 -9.39
C ASN A 246 53.33 -3.42 -9.04
N VAL A 247 53.50 -2.13 -8.74
CA VAL A 247 52.40 -1.26 -8.29
C VAL A 247 51.22 -1.18 -9.28
N PRO A 248 51.42 -1.06 -10.62
CA PRO A 248 50.33 -1.11 -11.59
C PRO A 248 49.55 -2.43 -11.57
N LEU A 249 50.23 -3.57 -11.42
CA LEU A 249 49.58 -4.88 -11.35
C LEU A 249 48.76 -5.03 -10.06
N ILE A 250 49.26 -4.54 -8.93
CA ILE A 250 48.54 -4.52 -7.65
C ILE A 250 47.25 -3.70 -7.77
N GLN A 251 47.29 -2.53 -8.41
CA GLN A 251 46.10 -1.71 -8.64
C GLN A 251 45.08 -2.40 -9.56
N LYS A 252 45.54 -3.01 -10.64
CA LYS A 252 44.69 -3.78 -11.56
C LYS A 252 44.00 -4.95 -10.87
N LEU A 253 44.77 -5.77 -10.15
CA LEU A 253 44.25 -6.91 -9.38
C LEU A 253 43.27 -6.44 -8.30
N GLY A 254 43.55 -5.33 -7.63
CA GLY A 254 42.63 -4.70 -6.66
C GLY A 254 41.29 -4.29 -7.27
N GLY A 255 41.31 -3.70 -8.47
CA GLY A 255 40.09 -3.36 -9.23
C GLY A 255 39.28 -4.60 -9.64
N GLU A 256 39.94 -5.60 -10.23
CA GLU A 256 39.29 -6.88 -10.61
C GLU A 256 38.66 -7.60 -9.40
N LEU A 257 39.33 -7.54 -8.24
CA LEU A 257 38.86 -8.16 -7.01
C LEU A 257 37.66 -7.42 -6.41
N ALA A 258 37.64 -6.08 -6.50
CA ALA A 258 36.47 -5.28 -6.13
C ALA A 258 35.23 -5.61 -6.98
N ASP A 259 35.42 -5.80 -8.30
CA ASP A 259 34.35 -6.22 -9.21
C ASP A 259 33.81 -7.62 -8.89
N LEU A 260 34.70 -8.58 -8.62
CA LEU A 260 34.33 -9.94 -8.22
C LEU A 260 33.57 -9.97 -6.88
N GLN A 261 33.99 -9.15 -5.91
CA GLN A 261 33.30 -9.01 -4.62
C GLN A 261 31.92 -8.37 -4.78
N SER A 262 31.76 -7.37 -5.67
CA SER A 262 30.47 -6.77 -6.02
C SER A 262 29.51 -7.79 -6.66
N LYS A 263 30.02 -8.65 -7.55
CA LYS A 263 29.26 -9.78 -8.12
C LYS A 263 28.82 -10.78 -7.05
N GLU A 264 29.71 -11.15 -6.11
CA GLU A 264 29.37 -12.06 -5.01
C GLU A 264 28.27 -11.48 -4.09
N GLU A 265 28.32 -10.17 -3.82
CA GLU A 265 27.31 -9.48 -3.01
C GLU A 265 25.91 -9.59 -3.61
N LYS A 266 25.75 -9.32 -4.92
CA LYS A 266 24.47 -9.42 -5.63
C LYS A 266 23.90 -10.83 -5.54
N MET A 267 24.74 -11.85 -5.72
CA MET A 267 24.35 -13.26 -5.56
C MET A 267 23.81 -13.54 -4.14
N TRP A 268 24.48 -13.07 -3.09
CA TRP A 268 24.02 -13.26 -1.70
C TRP A 268 22.78 -12.44 -1.34
N ARG A 269 22.62 -11.24 -1.92
CA ARG A 269 21.42 -10.42 -1.80
C ARG A 269 20.20 -11.17 -2.35
N GLN A 270 20.28 -11.69 -3.58
CA GLN A 270 19.22 -12.50 -4.19
C GLN A 270 18.87 -13.72 -3.31
N ARG A 271 19.87 -14.45 -2.83
CA ARG A 271 19.68 -15.64 -1.98
C ARG A 271 19.07 -15.30 -0.60
N SER A 272 19.37 -14.14 -0.03
CA SER A 272 18.82 -13.70 1.26
C SER A 272 17.33 -13.36 1.19
N ARG A 273 16.83 -12.92 0.01
CA ARG A 273 15.51 -12.31 -0.25
C ARG A 273 15.16 -11.11 0.65
N VAL A 274 16.15 -10.34 1.06
CA VAL A 274 15.95 -9.11 1.84
C VAL A 274 15.68 -7.95 0.85
N LEU A 275 14.43 -7.49 0.78
CA LEU A 275 13.98 -6.47 -0.17
C LEU A 275 14.08 -5.02 0.35
N TRP A 276 14.18 -4.83 1.66
CA TRP A 276 14.16 -3.49 2.29
C TRP A 276 15.54 -2.80 2.36
N LEU A 277 16.61 -3.49 1.95
CA LEU A 277 17.95 -2.91 1.90
C LEU A 277 18.17 -2.29 0.51
N GLN A 278 18.16 -0.96 0.41
CA GLN A 278 18.44 -0.21 -0.81
C GLN A 278 19.82 0.45 -0.68
N SER A 279 20.84 -0.23 -1.23
CA SER A 279 22.24 0.21 -1.39
C SER A 279 23.05 0.52 -0.10
N GLY A 280 24.38 0.32 -0.17
CA GLY A 280 25.33 0.92 0.78
C GLY A 280 26.17 0.00 1.68
N ASP A 281 26.02 -1.33 1.68
CA ASP A 281 26.84 -2.20 2.53
C ASP A 281 27.27 -3.50 1.82
N ARG A 282 28.58 -3.60 1.54
CA ARG A 282 29.21 -4.75 0.88
C ARG A 282 28.96 -6.07 1.61
N ASN A 283 28.88 -7.18 0.85
CA ASN A 283 28.73 -8.59 1.25
C ASN A 283 28.89 -8.89 2.78
N THR A 284 27.89 -8.52 3.58
CA THR A 284 28.01 -8.63 5.04
C THR A 284 27.73 -10.05 5.54
N LYS A 285 28.40 -10.44 6.64
CA LYS A 285 28.09 -11.62 7.48
C LYS A 285 26.58 -11.82 7.68
N TYR A 286 25.80 -10.74 7.72
CA TYR A 286 24.35 -10.76 7.78
C TYR A 286 23.66 -11.51 6.63
N PHE A 287 24.02 -11.29 5.36
CA PHE A 287 23.35 -11.98 4.24
C PHE A 287 23.62 -13.49 4.27
N HIS A 288 24.85 -13.88 4.55
CA HIS A 288 25.25 -15.28 4.76
C HIS A 288 24.55 -15.88 5.96
N CYS A 289 24.49 -15.17 7.09
CA CYS A 289 23.81 -15.63 8.30
C CYS A 289 22.30 -15.75 8.08
N GLN A 290 21.67 -14.82 7.36
CA GLN A 290 20.25 -14.86 7.02
C GLN A 290 19.94 -16.04 6.10
N ALA A 291 20.73 -16.24 5.05
CA ALA A 291 20.58 -17.38 4.14
C ALA A 291 20.80 -18.70 4.87
N THR A 292 21.81 -18.78 5.74
CA THR A 292 22.12 -19.95 6.57
C THR A 292 21.02 -20.22 7.60
N TYR A 293 20.53 -19.20 8.29
CA TYR A 293 19.41 -19.30 9.24
C TYR A 293 18.14 -19.79 8.54
N ARG A 294 17.81 -19.24 7.37
CA ARG A 294 16.67 -19.70 6.56
C ARG A 294 16.85 -21.14 6.10
N LYS A 295 18.07 -21.53 5.68
CA LYS A 295 18.39 -22.91 5.32
C LYS A 295 18.18 -23.84 6.51
N ARG A 296 18.68 -23.49 7.70
CA ARG A 296 18.50 -24.26 8.94
C ARG A 296 17.02 -24.37 9.33
N ARG A 297 16.30 -23.26 9.34
CA ARG A 297 14.87 -23.24 9.71
C ARG A 297 13.99 -24.02 8.74
N ASN A 298 14.31 -24.00 7.45
CA ASN A 298 13.55 -24.73 6.43
C ASN A 298 13.98 -26.20 6.29
N TYR A 299 15.05 -26.62 6.99
CA TYR A 299 15.50 -27.99 6.95
C TYR A 299 14.53 -28.86 7.76
N ILE A 300 14.05 -29.93 7.14
CA ILE A 300 13.15 -30.90 7.77
C ILE A 300 14.04 -31.99 8.35
N HIS A 301 14.14 -32.02 9.68
CA HIS A 301 14.93 -32.99 10.43
C HIS A 301 14.19 -34.31 10.67
N GLY A 302 12.87 -34.26 10.69
CA GLY A 302 11.99 -35.39 10.94
C GLY A 302 10.55 -34.91 11.06
N ILE A 303 9.61 -35.85 11.01
CA ILE A 303 8.17 -35.57 11.07
C ILE A 303 7.44 -36.71 11.73
N ARG A 304 6.36 -36.40 12.46
CA ARG A 304 5.44 -37.42 12.97
C ARG A 304 4.52 -37.89 11.87
N ASP A 305 4.37 -39.21 11.75
CA ASP A 305 3.40 -39.83 10.87
C ASP A 305 1.97 -39.80 11.45
N GLN A 306 1.04 -40.47 10.76
CA GLN A 306 -0.37 -40.55 11.15
C GLN A 306 -0.61 -41.33 12.46
N PHE A 307 0.33 -42.19 12.87
CA PHE A 307 0.28 -42.95 14.12
C PHE A 307 1.02 -42.25 15.26
N GLY A 308 1.57 -41.05 15.00
CA GLY A 308 2.30 -40.24 15.98
C GLY A 308 3.77 -40.62 16.15
N VAL A 309 4.28 -41.56 15.35
CA VAL A 309 5.67 -42.05 15.40
C VAL A 309 6.59 -41.05 14.71
N TRP A 310 7.73 -40.76 15.33
CA TRP A 310 8.72 -39.81 14.79
C TRP A 310 9.58 -40.46 13.72
N GLN A 311 9.43 -40.00 12.48
CA GLN A 311 10.22 -40.42 11.33
C GLN A 311 11.41 -39.48 11.14
N ASN A 312 12.63 -40.00 11.09
CA ASN A 312 13.87 -39.22 10.94
C ASN A 312 14.77 -39.70 9.77
N ARG A 313 14.43 -40.82 9.13
CA ARG A 313 15.11 -41.30 7.93
C ARG A 313 14.58 -40.52 6.72
N ASP A 314 15.48 -40.13 5.82
CA ASP A 314 15.12 -39.30 4.65
C ASP A 314 14.00 -39.94 3.80
N ASP A 315 14.00 -41.27 3.63
CA ASP A 315 12.97 -42.01 2.87
C ASP A 315 11.60 -42.05 3.56
N ASP A 316 11.57 -42.27 4.88
CA ASP A 316 10.31 -42.34 5.65
C ASP A 316 9.65 -40.95 5.78
N VAL A 317 10.46 -39.90 5.93
CA VAL A 317 10.02 -38.50 5.89
C VAL A 317 9.48 -38.16 4.51
N GLU A 318 10.14 -38.62 3.44
CA GLU A 318 9.66 -38.45 2.06
C GLU A 318 8.29 -39.10 1.86
N HIS A 319 8.16 -40.39 2.19
CA HIS A 319 6.93 -41.15 2.03
C HIS A 319 5.77 -40.48 2.77
N THR A 320 5.96 -40.15 4.06
CA THR A 320 4.95 -39.52 4.91
C THR A 320 4.44 -38.20 4.34
N ILE A 321 5.34 -37.35 3.84
CA ILE A 321 4.98 -36.05 3.27
C ILE A 321 4.25 -36.22 1.93
N VAL A 322 4.76 -37.07 1.04
CA VAL A 322 4.17 -37.29 -0.29
C VAL A 322 2.78 -37.90 -0.17
N GLU A 323 2.62 -38.94 0.65
CA GLU A 323 1.34 -39.60 0.91
C GLU A 323 0.30 -38.61 1.48
N TYR A 324 0.71 -37.79 2.45
CA TYR A 324 -0.16 -36.78 3.03
C TYR A 324 -0.72 -35.81 1.98
N TYR A 325 0.12 -35.29 1.08
CA TYR A 325 -0.32 -34.37 0.03
C TYR A 325 -1.11 -35.07 -1.06
N LYS A 326 -0.76 -36.31 -1.42
CA LYS A 326 -1.53 -37.13 -2.35
C LYS A 326 -2.96 -37.29 -1.84
N ASN A 327 -3.14 -37.73 -0.59
CA ASN A 327 -4.44 -37.89 0.05
C ASN A 327 -5.17 -36.54 0.22
N LEU A 328 -4.46 -35.46 0.53
CA LEU A 328 -5.06 -34.13 0.64
C LEU A 328 -5.68 -33.67 -0.68
N PHE A 329 -5.04 -33.93 -1.82
CA PHE A 329 -5.51 -33.51 -3.14
C PHE A 329 -6.35 -34.56 -3.88
N THR A 330 -6.71 -35.65 -3.21
CA THR A 330 -7.73 -36.60 -3.66
C THR A 330 -9.12 -36.08 -3.30
N THR A 331 -10.07 -36.16 -4.25
CA THR A 331 -11.46 -35.69 -4.10
C THR A 331 -12.20 -36.52 -3.05
N SER A 332 -13.14 -35.90 -2.35
CA SER A 332 -14.12 -36.62 -1.53
C SER A 332 -15.38 -37.04 -2.29
N GLN A 333 -15.45 -36.79 -3.60
CA GLN A 333 -16.64 -37.04 -4.45
C GLN A 333 -17.96 -36.49 -3.86
N PRO A 334 -18.05 -35.18 -3.57
CA PRO A 334 -19.32 -34.63 -3.09
C PRO A 334 -20.38 -34.68 -4.21
N GLY A 335 -21.54 -35.26 -3.92
CA GLY A 335 -22.57 -35.57 -4.92
C GLY A 335 -23.75 -34.59 -5.01
N GLU A 336 -23.90 -33.64 -4.06
CA GLU A 336 -25.07 -32.76 -4.00
C GLU A 336 -24.65 -31.29 -3.92
N PHE A 337 -24.73 -30.59 -5.05
CA PHE A 337 -24.51 -29.12 -5.10
C PHE A 337 -25.81 -28.34 -5.31
N ASP A 338 -26.91 -29.02 -5.66
CA ASP A 338 -28.13 -28.38 -6.17
C ASP A 338 -28.74 -27.40 -5.17
N GLU A 339 -28.79 -27.74 -3.87
CA GLU A 339 -29.34 -26.83 -2.86
C GLU A 339 -28.55 -25.52 -2.75
N ILE A 340 -27.22 -25.61 -2.88
CA ILE A 340 -26.31 -24.46 -2.83
C ILE A 340 -26.50 -23.63 -4.09
N LEU A 341 -26.51 -24.28 -5.25
CA LEU A 341 -26.61 -23.62 -6.55
C LEU A 341 -27.97 -22.94 -6.74
N LEU A 342 -29.06 -23.47 -6.18
CA LEU A 342 -30.39 -22.85 -6.22
C LEU A 342 -30.40 -21.44 -5.64
N GLY A 343 -29.56 -21.15 -4.64
CA GLY A 343 -29.46 -19.82 -4.03
C GLY A 343 -28.47 -18.87 -4.72
N VAL A 344 -27.75 -19.33 -5.74
CA VAL A 344 -26.75 -18.52 -6.46
C VAL A 344 -27.39 -17.88 -7.68
N ASP A 345 -27.36 -16.54 -7.71
CA ASP A 345 -27.89 -15.76 -8.82
C ASP A 345 -26.94 -15.74 -10.02
N ARG A 346 -27.53 -15.60 -11.21
CA ARG A 346 -26.79 -15.38 -12.46
C ARG A 346 -26.39 -13.92 -12.57
N VAL A 347 -25.20 -13.58 -12.05
CA VAL A 347 -24.69 -12.20 -11.98
C VAL A 347 -23.80 -11.81 -13.17
N VAL A 348 -23.27 -12.77 -13.92
CA VAL A 348 -22.43 -12.49 -15.09
C VAL A 348 -23.31 -12.22 -16.32
N THR A 349 -23.25 -10.99 -16.82
CA THR A 349 -24.04 -10.55 -17.98
C THR A 349 -23.40 -10.97 -19.31
N ALA A 350 -24.16 -10.86 -20.40
CA ALA A 350 -23.64 -11.09 -21.76
C ALA A 350 -22.47 -10.15 -22.10
N ASP A 351 -22.56 -8.87 -21.73
CA ASP A 351 -21.47 -7.90 -21.95
C ASP A 351 -20.20 -8.25 -21.17
N MET A 352 -20.34 -8.72 -19.93
CA MET A 352 -19.19 -9.20 -19.15
C MET A 352 -18.53 -10.41 -19.83
N ASN A 353 -19.32 -11.36 -20.32
CA ASN A 353 -18.80 -12.50 -21.08
C ASN A 353 -18.12 -12.07 -22.38
N LEU A 354 -18.68 -11.11 -23.14
CA LEU A 354 -18.04 -10.54 -24.33
C LEU A 354 -16.67 -9.94 -24.00
N GLN A 355 -16.53 -9.27 -22.85
CA GLN A 355 -15.24 -8.73 -22.39
C GLN A 355 -14.23 -9.82 -21.99
N LEU A 356 -14.70 -10.92 -21.38
CA LEU A 356 -13.85 -12.04 -20.98
C LEU A 356 -13.35 -12.86 -22.17
N ASP A 357 -14.23 -13.12 -23.14
CA ASP A 357 -13.98 -13.92 -24.34
C ASP A 357 -13.38 -13.13 -25.51
N ALA A 358 -13.18 -11.81 -25.35
CA ALA A 358 -12.50 -10.98 -26.35
C ALA A 358 -11.14 -11.57 -26.75
N GLU A 359 -10.65 -11.30 -27.96
CA GLU A 359 -9.35 -11.84 -28.38
C GLU A 359 -8.20 -11.38 -27.45
N PHE A 360 -7.29 -12.29 -27.10
CA PHE A 360 -6.12 -11.96 -26.27
C PHE A 360 -5.06 -11.23 -27.08
N THR A 361 -4.48 -10.20 -26.49
CA THR A 361 -3.49 -9.34 -27.18
C THR A 361 -2.07 -9.52 -26.65
N ALA A 362 -1.07 -9.23 -27.49
CA ALA A 362 0.34 -9.21 -27.08
C ALA A 362 0.61 -8.26 -25.91
N ALA A 363 -0.06 -7.10 -25.89
CA ALA A 363 0.05 -6.11 -24.82
C ALA A 363 -0.41 -6.65 -23.46
N GLU A 364 -1.44 -7.50 -23.42
CA GLU A 364 -1.89 -8.14 -22.17
C GLU A 364 -0.83 -9.10 -21.61
N VAL A 365 -0.15 -9.85 -22.49
CA VAL A 365 0.92 -10.79 -22.12
C VAL A 365 2.12 -10.04 -21.53
N GLU A 366 2.57 -8.98 -22.21
CA GLU A 366 3.68 -8.15 -21.72
C GLU A 366 3.32 -7.43 -20.41
N HIS A 367 2.11 -6.88 -20.31
CA HIS A 367 1.63 -6.24 -19.10
C HIS A 367 1.59 -7.24 -17.92
N ALA A 368 1.13 -8.48 -18.16
CA ALA A 368 1.11 -9.52 -17.15
C ALA A 368 2.52 -9.89 -16.64
N LEU A 369 3.52 -9.93 -17.53
CA LEU A 369 4.92 -10.14 -17.15
C LEU A 369 5.48 -8.97 -16.32
N ASN A 370 5.22 -7.73 -16.73
CA ASN A 370 5.74 -6.52 -16.06
C ASN A 370 5.15 -6.31 -14.66
N GLN A 371 3.95 -6.83 -14.39
CA GLN A 371 3.37 -6.87 -13.04
C GLN A 371 4.06 -7.87 -12.09
N MET A 372 4.93 -8.75 -12.59
CA MET A 372 5.66 -9.72 -11.76
C MET A 372 6.91 -9.10 -11.14
N GLY A 373 7.16 -9.37 -9.86
CA GLY A 373 8.40 -8.93 -9.21
C GLY A 373 9.63 -9.67 -9.76
N LEU A 374 10.66 -8.92 -10.15
CA LEU A 374 11.91 -9.38 -10.78
C LEU A 374 12.49 -10.68 -10.18
N LEU A 375 12.69 -10.71 -8.87
CA LEU A 375 13.38 -11.80 -8.15
C LEU A 375 12.42 -12.78 -7.45
N LYS A 376 11.16 -12.88 -7.92
CA LYS A 376 10.22 -13.89 -7.41
C LYS A 376 10.71 -15.30 -7.77
N ALA A 377 10.34 -16.27 -6.94
CA ALA A 377 10.81 -17.65 -7.08
C ALA A 377 10.35 -18.26 -8.41
N SER A 378 11.30 -18.88 -9.11
CA SER A 378 11.11 -19.60 -10.37
C SER A 378 10.41 -20.96 -10.16
N GLY A 379 9.92 -21.52 -11.26
CA GLY A 379 9.43 -22.90 -11.32
C GLY A 379 10.57 -23.91 -11.55
N LEU A 380 10.24 -25.04 -12.18
CA LEU A 380 11.14 -26.17 -12.47
C LEU A 380 12.36 -25.82 -13.35
N ASP A 381 12.19 -24.90 -14.28
CA ASP A 381 13.23 -24.47 -15.21
C ASP A 381 14.34 -23.66 -14.54
N GLY A 382 14.08 -23.11 -13.35
CA GLY A 382 15.01 -22.22 -12.65
C GLY A 382 15.06 -20.80 -13.21
N MET A 383 14.20 -20.46 -14.18
CA MET A 383 14.14 -19.12 -14.80
C MET A 383 13.21 -18.21 -13.98
N ALA A 384 13.77 -17.11 -13.47
CA ALA A 384 13.02 -16.11 -12.70
C ALA A 384 12.42 -15.05 -13.64
N PRO A 385 11.42 -14.25 -13.22
CA PRO A 385 10.81 -13.21 -14.06
C PRO A 385 11.81 -12.23 -14.68
N ILE A 386 12.89 -11.91 -13.98
CA ILE A 386 13.99 -11.07 -14.48
C ILE A 386 14.59 -11.56 -15.81
N PHE A 387 14.63 -12.88 -16.07
CA PHE A 387 15.11 -13.42 -17.34
C PHE A 387 14.22 -12.95 -18.49
N TYR A 388 12.90 -13.14 -18.35
CA TYR A 388 11.94 -12.76 -19.38
C TYR A 388 11.82 -11.24 -19.55
N GLN A 389 11.82 -10.49 -18.45
CA GLN A 389 11.72 -9.02 -18.50
C GLN A 389 12.95 -8.39 -19.14
N LYS A 390 14.16 -8.91 -18.86
CA LYS A 390 15.39 -8.31 -19.39
C LYS A 390 15.65 -8.69 -20.85
N TYR A 391 15.40 -9.93 -21.22
CA TYR A 391 15.69 -10.44 -22.56
C TYR A 391 14.43 -10.53 -23.43
N TRP A 392 13.44 -9.67 -23.18
CA TRP A 392 12.16 -9.64 -23.89
C TRP A 392 12.34 -9.42 -25.39
N ASN A 393 13.35 -8.63 -25.79
CA ASN A 393 13.75 -8.43 -27.17
C ASN A 393 14.15 -9.74 -27.90
N ILE A 394 14.61 -10.76 -27.17
CA ILE A 394 15.00 -12.06 -27.71
C ILE A 394 13.85 -13.06 -27.57
N VAL A 395 13.29 -13.20 -26.37
CA VAL A 395 12.33 -14.27 -26.04
C VAL A 395 10.87 -13.89 -26.25
N GLY A 396 10.57 -12.60 -26.32
CA GLY A 396 9.21 -12.05 -26.20
C GLY A 396 8.28 -12.45 -27.35
N ASN A 397 8.77 -12.44 -28.59
CA ASN A 397 7.95 -12.77 -29.76
C ASN A 397 7.47 -14.23 -29.72
N ASP A 398 8.40 -15.18 -29.56
CA ASP A 398 8.08 -16.62 -29.48
C ASP A 398 7.16 -16.94 -28.30
N LEU A 399 7.45 -16.33 -27.14
CA LEU A 399 6.68 -16.54 -25.91
C LEU A 399 5.25 -15.99 -26.06
N THR A 400 5.11 -14.79 -26.62
CA THR A 400 3.81 -14.15 -26.84
C THR A 400 2.97 -14.95 -27.83
N ALA A 401 3.54 -15.31 -28.99
CA ALA A 401 2.85 -16.12 -29.98
C ALA A 401 2.38 -17.47 -29.41
N SER A 402 3.23 -18.12 -28.60
CA SER A 402 2.89 -19.40 -27.97
C SER A 402 1.80 -19.27 -26.89
N ILE A 403 1.84 -18.21 -26.09
CA ILE A 403 0.82 -17.93 -25.07
C ILE A 403 -0.53 -17.61 -25.74
N LEU A 404 -0.54 -16.79 -26.79
CA LEU A 404 -1.77 -16.44 -27.51
C LEU A 404 -2.39 -17.65 -28.21
N SER A 405 -1.57 -18.50 -28.86
CA SER A 405 -2.04 -19.78 -29.42
C SER A 405 -2.64 -20.67 -28.33
N CYS A 406 -1.96 -20.82 -27.18
CA CYS A 406 -2.49 -21.60 -26.06
C CYS A 406 -3.84 -21.08 -25.54
N LEU A 407 -3.99 -19.75 -25.41
CA LEU A 407 -5.23 -19.10 -24.96
C LEU A 407 -6.36 -19.22 -25.98
N LYS A 408 -6.03 -19.27 -27.28
CA LYS A 408 -6.99 -19.43 -28.38
C LYS A 408 -7.43 -20.88 -28.56
N ASP A 409 -6.49 -21.82 -28.54
CA ASP A 409 -6.72 -23.25 -28.75
C ASP A 409 -7.32 -23.93 -27.52
N GLY A 410 -7.27 -23.28 -26.35
CA GLY A 410 -7.84 -23.78 -25.10
C GLY A 410 -7.07 -24.97 -24.49
N SER A 411 -5.83 -25.23 -24.95
CA SER A 411 -5.03 -26.38 -24.52
C SER A 411 -3.68 -25.98 -23.96
N LEU A 412 -3.33 -26.52 -22.80
CA LEU A 412 -2.09 -26.21 -22.10
C LEU A 412 -1.10 -27.39 -22.17
N LEU A 413 0.15 -27.11 -22.52
CA LEU A 413 1.20 -28.14 -22.48
C LEU A 413 1.42 -28.61 -21.03
N LYS A 414 1.11 -29.88 -20.71
CA LYS A 414 1.20 -30.44 -19.34
C LYS A 414 2.54 -30.15 -18.64
N LYS A 415 3.65 -30.13 -19.39
CA LYS A 415 5.00 -29.85 -18.89
C LYS A 415 5.14 -28.45 -18.28
N ILE A 416 4.43 -27.43 -18.78
CA ILE A 416 4.47 -26.07 -18.21
C ILE A 416 3.58 -25.93 -16.97
N ASN A 417 2.58 -26.80 -16.84
CA ASN A 417 1.66 -26.81 -15.70
C ASN A 417 2.17 -27.65 -14.51
N HIS A 418 3.23 -28.44 -14.70
CA HIS A 418 3.89 -29.15 -13.61
C HIS A 418 4.44 -28.15 -12.55
N THR A 419 4.20 -28.44 -11.28
CA THR A 419 4.41 -27.49 -10.18
C THR A 419 5.11 -28.14 -8.99
N HIS A 420 6.08 -27.44 -8.40
CA HIS A 420 6.73 -27.89 -7.18
C HIS A 420 6.05 -27.34 -5.92
N ILE A 421 5.76 -28.18 -4.93
CA ILE A 421 5.24 -27.76 -3.62
C ILE A 421 6.43 -27.50 -2.68
N CYS A 422 6.66 -26.24 -2.33
CA CYS A 422 7.66 -25.84 -1.35
C CYS A 422 7.04 -25.75 0.05
N LEU A 423 7.63 -26.42 1.03
CA LEU A 423 7.15 -26.42 2.41
C LEU A 423 7.79 -25.30 3.23
N ILE A 424 6.98 -24.41 3.79
CA ILE A 424 7.44 -23.31 4.65
C ILE A 424 6.91 -23.51 6.09
N PRO A 425 7.78 -23.62 7.11
CA PRO A 425 7.35 -23.79 8.50
C PRO A 425 6.48 -22.63 9.02
N LYS A 426 5.27 -22.95 9.51
CA LYS A 426 4.36 -22.02 10.18
C LYS A 426 4.81 -21.72 11.61
N VAL A 427 5.40 -22.71 12.28
CA VAL A 427 5.89 -22.66 13.66
C VAL A 427 7.42 -22.76 13.73
N GLN A 428 8.00 -22.65 14.93
CA GLN A 428 9.45 -22.66 15.13
C GLN A 428 10.05 -24.06 15.02
N ASN A 429 9.41 -25.05 15.65
CA ASN A 429 9.80 -26.46 15.62
C ASN A 429 8.62 -27.25 15.04
N PRO A 430 8.57 -27.46 13.71
CA PRO A 430 7.48 -28.21 13.09
C PRO A 430 7.66 -29.70 13.37
N GLU A 431 6.60 -30.35 13.87
CA GLU A 431 6.59 -31.79 14.14
C GLU A 431 5.61 -32.55 13.23
N SER A 432 4.65 -31.86 12.61
CA SER A 432 3.65 -32.45 11.71
C SER A 432 3.67 -31.81 10.34
N VAL A 433 3.22 -32.52 9.29
CA VAL A 433 3.06 -31.95 7.93
C VAL A 433 2.11 -30.74 7.95
N LYS A 434 1.14 -30.73 8.87
CA LYS A 434 0.19 -29.62 9.09
C LYS A 434 0.88 -28.32 9.50
N ASP A 435 2.06 -28.40 10.13
CA ASP A 435 2.86 -27.26 10.58
C ASP A 435 3.57 -26.56 9.44
N PHE A 436 3.54 -27.13 8.23
CA PHE A 436 4.08 -26.51 7.03
C PHE A 436 2.97 -25.85 6.22
N ARG A 437 3.31 -24.73 5.57
CA ARG A 437 2.49 -24.11 4.53
C ARG A 437 3.00 -24.58 3.16
N PRO A 438 2.16 -25.22 2.34
CA PRO A 438 2.53 -25.54 0.97
C PRO A 438 2.51 -24.27 0.13
N ILE A 439 3.57 -24.00 -0.63
CA ILE A 439 3.61 -22.92 -1.63
C ILE A 439 3.92 -23.53 -2.99
N SER A 440 3.03 -23.29 -3.95
CA SER A 440 3.14 -23.77 -5.32
C SER A 440 4.13 -22.90 -6.11
N LEU A 441 5.25 -23.49 -6.53
CA LEU A 441 6.25 -22.86 -7.39
C LEU A 441 5.94 -23.18 -8.86
N CYS A 442 4.97 -22.48 -9.43
CA CYS A 442 4.59 -22.65 -10.84
C CYS A 442 5.65 -22.06 -11.79
N ASN A 443 5.71 -22.58 -13.02
CA ASN A 443 6.53 -22.03 -14.09
C ASN A 443 6.15 -20.56 -14.37
N VAL A 444 7.12 -19.71 -14.70
CA VAL A 444 6.86 -18.30 -15.04
C VAL A 444 5.99 -18.19 -16.29
N VAL A 445 6.20 -19.03 -17.30
CA VAL A 445 5.37 -19.07 -18.52
C VAL A 445 3.90 -19.32 -18.16
N TYR A 446 3.63 -20.34 -17.34
CA TYR A 446 2.28 -20.59 -16.82
C TYR A 446 1.73 -19.41 -16.00
N LYS A 447 2.55 -18.79 -15.15
CA LYS A 447 2.13 -17.63 -14.36
C LYS A 447 1.71 -16.46 -15.25
N ILE A 448 2.28 -16.29 -16.44
CA ILE A 448 1.87 -15.23 -17.38
C ILE A 448 0.45 -15.54 -17.86
N ILE A 449 0.19 -16.77 -18.32
CA ILE A 449 -1.15 -17.23 -18.75
C ILE A 449 -2.18 -17.00 -17.63
N ALA A 450 -1.91 -17.53 -16.43
CA ALA A 450 -2.80 -17.38 -15.29
C ALA A 450 -3.02 -15.91 -14.89
N LYS A 451 -2.00 -15.06 -15.05
CA LYS A 451 -2.08 -13.64 -14.73
C LYS A 451 -2.91 -12.85 -15.75
N VAL A 452 -2.81 -13.18 -17.04
CA VAL A 452 -3.66 -12.61 -18.10
C VAL A 452 -5.13 -12.90 -17.80
N LEU A 453 -5.47 -14.17 -17.54
CA LEU A 453 -6.83 -14.57 -17.16
C LEU A 453 -7.30 -13.86 -15.88
N ALA A 454 -6.45 -13.81 -14.84
CA ALA A 454 -6.77 -13.10 -13.61
C ALA A 454 -7.00 -11.59 -13.82
N ASN A 455 -6.27 -10.96 -14.74
CA ASN A 455 -6.41 -9.53 -15.01
C ASN A 455 -7.72 -9.20 -15.73
N ARG A 456 -8.23 -10.09 -16.58
CA ARG A 456 -9.57 -9.96 -17.16
C ARG A 456 -10.67 -10.18 -16.12
N LEU A 457 -10.57 -11.26 -15.35
CA LEU A 457 -11.54 -11.56 -14.28
C LEU A 457 -11.69 -10.39 -13.29
N LYS A 458 -10.57 -9.76 -12.90
CA LYS A 458 -10.60 -8.60 -12.00
C LYS A 458 -11.45 -7.43 -12.46
N LYS A 459 -11.62 -7.22 -13.76
CA LYS A 459 -12.42 -6.10 -14.28
C LYS A 459 -13.89 -6.24 -13.89
N ILE A 460 -14.38 -7.47 -13.79
CA ILE A 460 -15.77 -7.76 -13.48
C ILE A 460 -16.01 -8.16 -12.01
N LEU A 461 -14.97 -8.58 -11.27
CA LEU A 461 -15.07 -9.01 -9.87
C LEU A 461 -15.88 -8.07 -8.96
N PRO A 462 -15.74 -6.73 -9.02
CA PRO A 462 -16.50 -5.83 -8.15
C PRO A 462 -18.03 -5.93 -8.30
N TYR A 463 -18.50 -6.37 -9.47
CA TYR A 463 -19.93 -6.45 -9.80
C TYR A 463 -20.54 -7.83 -9.54
N ILE A 464 -19.71 -8.88 -9.46
CA ILE A 464 -20.17 -10.27 -9.36
C ILE A 464 -19.91 -10.91 -7.99
N ILE A 465 -19.11 -10.25 -7.14
CA ILE A 465 -18.80 -10.70 -5.77
C ILE A 465 -19.59 -9.85 -4.77
N SER A 466 -20.24 -10.52 -3.82
CA SER A 466 -21.03 -9.89 -2.76
C SER A 466 -20.26 -8.79 -2.04
N GLU A 467 -20.90 -7.66 -1.72
CA GLU A 467 -20.28 -6.55 -0.99
C GLU A 467 -19.73 -6.94 0.39
N SER A 468 -20.31 -7.99 0.98
CA SER A 468 -19.86 -8.58 2.25
C SER A 468 -18.44 -9.16 2.19
N GLN A 469 -17.91 -9.37 0.97
CA GLN A 469 -16.63 -10.00 0.70
C GLN A 469 -15.61 -8.98 0.15
N SER A 470 -14.64 -8.60 0.97
CA SER A 470 -13.74 -7.46 0.67
C SER A 470 -12.32 -7.87 0.32
N ALA A 471 -11.96 -9.13 0.52
CA ALA A 471 -10.61 -9.62 0.24
C ALA A 471 -10.37 -9.80 -1.26
N PHE A 472 -9.22 -9.33 -1.75
CA PHE A 472 -8.77 -9.45 -3.15
C PHE A 472 -9.67 -8.77 -4.21
N VAL A 473 -10.69 -8.01 -3.82
CA VAL A 473 -11.52 -7.23 -4.75
C VAL A 473 -10.94 -5.80 -4.87
N PRO A 474 -10.65 -5.30 -6.08
CA PRO A 474 -10.17 -3.93 -6.28
C PRO A 474 -11.12 -2.89 -5.68
N GLY A 475 -10.58 -1.87 -5.01
CA GLY A 475 -11.38 -0.78 -4.41
C GLY A 475 -11.94 -1.08 -3.01
N ARG A 476 -12.04 -2.35 -2.59
CA ARG A 476 -12.51 -2.72 -1.25
C ARG A 476 -11.35 -2.78 -0.26
N LEU A 477 -11.46 -2.08 0.87
CA LEU A 477 -10.43 -2.07 1.90
C LEU A 477 -10.83 -2.98 3.07
N ILE A 478 -9.88 -3.77 3.56
CA ILE A 478 -10.11 -4.60 4.73
C ILE A 478 -10.36 -3.78 6.02
N SER A 479 -9.99 -2.50 6.04
CA SER A 479 -10.31 -1.59 7.14
C SER A 479 -11.81 -1.46 7.38
N ASP A 480 -12.59 -1.53 6.31
CA ASP A 480 -14.02 -1.23 6.33
C ASP A 480 -14.77 -2.36 7.05
N ASN A 481 -14.39 -3.62 6.77
CA ASN A 481 -14.90 -4.79 7.49
C ASN A 481 -14.56 -4.79 8.97
N ILE A 482 -13.36 -4.31 9.33
CA ILE A 482 -12.95 -4.20 10.73
C ILE A 482 -13.80 -3.15 11.45
N LEU A 483 -14.11 -2.03 10.79
CA LEU A 483 -14.95 -0.98 11.34
C LEU A 483 -16.38 -1.48 11.55
N ILE A 484 -16.97 -2.14 10.54
CA ILE A 484 -18.30 -2.75 10.62
C ILE A 484 -18.35 -3.75 11.78
N ALA A 485 -17.44 -4.73 11.81
CA ALA A 485 -17.40 -5.74 12.88
C ALA A 485 -17.22 -5.11 14.27
N PHE A 486 -16.42 -4.03 14.38
CA PHE A 486 -16.25 -3.30 15.63
C PHE A 486 -17.53 -2.59 16.07
N LYS A 487 -18.19 -1.84 15.17
CA LYS A 487 -19.48 -1.18 15.44
C LYS A 487 -20.53 -2.21 15.89
N THR A 488 -20.65 -3.34 15.20
CA THR A 488 -21.59 -4.42 15.54
C THR A 488 -21.32 -5.00 16.93
N LEU A 489 -20.07 -5.40 17.22
CA LEU A 489 -19.70 -5.97 18.52
C LEU A 489 -19.85 -4.95 19.66
N HIS A 490 -19.59 -3.68 19.40
CA HIS A 490 -19.79 -2.61 20.37
C HIS A 490 -21.29 -2.43 20.68
N HIS A 491 -22.13 -2.38 19.65
CA HIS A 491 -23.58 -2.32 19.79
C HIS A 491 -24.13 -3.51 20.58
N MET A 492 -23.75 -4.75 20.23
CA MET A 492 -24.12 -5.96 20.98
C MET A 492 -23.75 -5.88 22.47
N LYS A 493 -22.64 -5.22 22.82
CA LYS A 493 -22.19 -5.05 24.20
C LYS A 493 -23.04 -4.04 24.97
N LEU A 494 -23.58 -3.02 24.32
CA LEU A 494 -24.42 -1.99 24.93
C LEU A 494 -25.85 -2.49 25.18
N MET A 495 -26.35 -3.43 24.38
CA MET A 495 -27.71 -4.00 24.47
C MET A 495 -27.93 -4.97 25.65
N LYS A 496 -27.12 -4.88 26.72
CA LYS A 496 -27.24 -5.71 27.93
C LYS A 496 -28.45 -5.29 28.76
N GLY A 497 -29.65 -5.74 28.36
CA GLY A 497 -30.90 -5.49 29.07
C GLY A 497 -32.16 -6.06 28.40
N ASN A 498 -32.10 -6.42 27.11
CA ASN A 498 -33.25 -6.99 26.40
C ASN A 498 -33.32 -8.52 26.55
N GLN A 499 -34.54 -9.08 26.54
CA GLN A 499 -34.79 -10.54 26.63
C GLN A 499 -34.30 -11.35 25.40
N GLN A 500 -33.82 -10.69 24.34
CA GLN A 500 -33.23 -11.33 23.15
C GLN A 500 -31.71 -11.31 23.20
N GLY A 501 -31.08 -12.48 23.13
CA GLY A 501 -29.61 -12.63 23.09
C GLY A 501 -29.04 -12.58 21.67
N TYR A 502 -27.93 -11.87 21.48
CA TYR A 502 -27.20 -11.82 20.21
C TYR A 502 -25.92 -12.67 20.27
N MET A 503 -25.54 -13.29 19.14
CA MET A 503 -24.33 -14.10 19.02
C MET A 503 -23.49 -13.68 17.80
N ALA A 504 -22.16 -13.70 17.95
CA ALA A 504 -21.22 -13.54 16.85
C ALA A 504 -20.50 -14.87 16.59
N LEU A 505 -20.50 -15.33 15.33
CA LEU A 505 -19.85 -16.57 14.91
C LEU A 505 -18.56 -16.28 14.16
N LYS A 506 -17.50 -17.00 14.53
CA LYS A 506 -16.20 -16.92 13.86
C LYS A 506 -15.84 -18.29 13.31
N LEU A 507 -15.83 -18.39 11.99
CA LEU A 507 -15.56 -19.61 11.26
C LEU A 507 -14.13 -19.58 10.68
N ASP A 508 -13.44 -20.72 10.68
CA ASP A 508 -12.11 -20.86 10.07
C ASP A 508 -12.11 -22.06 9.12
N MET A 509 -11.66 -21.85 7.88
CA MET A 509 -11.63 -22.89 6.85
C MET A 509 -10.28 -23.61 6.89
N SER A 510 -10.30 -24.86 7.34
CA SER A 510 -9.11 -25.71 7.35
C SER A 510 -8.63 -25.96 5.91
N LYS A 511 -7.43 -25.46 5.59
CA LYS A 511 -6.78 -25.64 4.27
C LYS A 511 -7.67 -25.21 3.09
N ALA A 512 -8.26 -24.01 3.20
CA ALA A 512 -9.24 -23.48 2.27
C ALA A 512 -8.91 -23.70 0.78
N TYR A 513 -7.72 -23.33 0.31
CA TYR A 513 -7.31 -23.57 -1.08
C TYR A 513 -7.14 -25.04 -1.42
N ASP A 514 -6.52 -25.83 -0.53
CA ASP A 514 -6.12 -27.20 -0.85
C ASP A 514 -7.31 -28.17 -0.95
N ARG A 515 -8.48 -27.77 -0.43
CA ARG A 515 -9.71 -28.59 -0.35
C ARG A 515 -10.82 -28.17 -1.32
N VAL A 516 -10.60 -27.17 -2.18
CA VAL A 516 -11.60 -26.76 -3.17
C VAL A 516 -11.86 -27.90 -4.15
N GLU A 517 -13.09 -28.39 -4.22
CA GLU A 517 -13.48 -29.43 -5.17
C GLU A 517 -13.65 -28.85 -6.58
N TRP A 518 -13.01 -29.46 -7.57
CA TRP A 518 -12.99 -28.93 -8.93
C TRP A 518 -14.33 -29.01 -9.63
N ALA A 519 -15.12 -30.04 -9.35
CA ALA A 519 -16.49 -30.16 -9.85
C ALA A 519 -17.34 -28.97 -9.36
N PHE A 520 -17.28 -28.67 -8.07
CA PHE A 520 -18.00 -27.53 -7.49
C PHE A 520 -17.57 -26.19 -8.10
N LEU A 521 -16.26 -25.97 -8.27
CA LEU A 521 -15.73 -24.75 -8.90
C LEU A 521 -16.24 -24.55 -10.34
N GLU A 522 -16.28 -25.62 -11.14
CA GLU A 522 -16.81 -25.54 -12.50
C GLU A 522 -18.31 -25.22 -12.50
N THR A 523 -19.09 -25.95 -11.70
CA THR A 523 -20.54 -25.79 -11.64
C THR A 523 -20.94 -24.40 -11.12
N ILE A 524 -20.24 -23.85 -10.12
CA ILE A 524 -20.56 -22.52 -9.60
C ILE A 524 -20.27 -21.42 -10.62
N MET A 525 -19.17 -21.51 -11.39
CA MET A 525 -18.89 -20.55 -12.47
C MET A 525 -19.97 -20.60 -13.55
N LEU A 526 -20.37 -21.80 -13.98
CA LEU A 526 -21.45 -21.95 -14.95
C LEU A 526 -22.78 -21.38 -14.42
N LYS A 527 -23.10 -21.64 -13.14
CA LYS A 527 -24.32 -21.13 -12.49
C LYS A 527 -24.34 -19.60 -12.38
N MET A 528 -23.20 -18.98 -12.09
CA MET A 528 -23.06 -17.52 -12.07
C MET A 528 -23.20 -16.87 -13.46
N GLY A 529 -23.13 -17.65 -14.54
CA GLY A 529 -23.37 -17.20 -15.91
C GLY A 529 -22.13 -17.02 -16.77
N PHE A 530 -20.95 -17.51 -16.34
CA PHE A 530 -19.75 -17.49 -17.17
C PHE A 530 -19.90 -18.37 -18.41
N ASN A 531 -19.37 -17.91 -19.54
CA ASN A 531 -19.36 -18.69 -20.78
C ASN A 531 -18.52 -19.97 -20.66
N VAL A 532 -18.94 -21.02 -21.38
CA VAL A 532 -18.30 -22.34 -21.36
C VAL A 532 -16.86 -22.28 -21.88
N SER A 533 -16.58 -21.45 -22.88
CA SER A 533 -15.22 -21.20 -23.40
C SER A 533 -14.27 -20.72 -22.30
N TRP A 534 -14.68 -19.68 -21.57
CA TRP A 534 -13.93 -19.12 -20.46
C TRP A 534 -13.72 -20.14 -19.34
N VAL A 535 -14.79 -20.82 -18.93
CA VAL A 535 -14.74 -21.86 -17.88
C VAL A 535 -13.80 -22.98 -18.30
N SER A 536 -13.87 -23.44 -19.55
CA SER A 536 -12.99 -24.48 -20.09
C SER A 536 -11.52 -24.09 -20.00
N MET A 537 -11.15 -22.86 -20.41
CA MET A 537 -9.76 -22.39 -20.32
C MET A 537 -9.25 -22.26 -18.88
N VAL A 538 -10.11 -21.78 -17.96
CA VAL A 538 -9.79 -21.72 -16.52
C VAL A 538 -9.61 -23.14 -15.96
N MET A 539 -10.51 -24.06 -16.28
CA MET A 539 -10.46 -25.44 -15.81
C MET A 539 -9.31 -26.22 -16.44
N GLU A 540 -8.89 -25.91 -17.66
CA GLU A 540 -7.67 -26.46 -18.28
C GLU A 540 -6.44 -26.10 -17.44
N CYS A 541 -6.35 -24.85 -16.96
CA CYS A 541 -5.28 -24.42 -16.07
C CYS A 541 -5.30 -25.18 -14.73
N VAL A 542 -6.49 -25.46 -14.20
CA VAL A 542 -6.68 -26.10 -12.88
C VAL A 542 -6.49 -27.62 -12.95
N ARG A 543 -7.09 -28.31 -13.93
CA ARG A 543 -7.15 -29.78 -14.03
C ARG A 543 -5.87 -30.44 -14.52
N THR A 544 -5.12 -29.77 -15.40
CA THR A 544 -3.92 -30.38 -16.01
C THR A 544 -2.65 -30.28 -15.16
N VAL A 545 -2.77 -29.75 -13.93
CA VAL A 545 -1.64 -29.59 -13.02
C VAL A 545 -1.12 -30.95 -12.53
N SER A 546 0.19 -31.03 -12.28
CA SER A 546 0.82 -32.16 -11.60
C SER A 546 1.80 -31.63 -10.55
N TYR A 547 2.03 -32.39 -9.47
CA TYR A 547 2.84 -31.95 -8.35
C TYR A 547 4.01 -32.89 -8.03
N SER A 548 5.11 -32.28 -7.58
CA SER A 548 6.19 -32.93 -6.83
C SER A 548 6.52 -32.08 -5.60
N VAL A 549 6.84 -32.70 -4.47
CA VAL A 549 7.09 -32.00 -3.21
C VAL A 549 8.58 -31.73 -3.03
N LEU A 550 8.95 -30.52 -2.60
CA LEU A 550 10.33 -30.15 -2.33
C LEU A 550 10.70 -30.48 -0.90
N ILE A 551 11.48 -31.54 -0.72
CA ILE A 551 11.98 -32.00 0.58
C ILE A 551 13.48 -31.74 0.63
N ASN A 552 13.91 -30.87 1.55
CA ASN A 552 15.31 -30.50 1.77
C ASN A 552 16.09 -30.09 0.48
N GLY A 553 15.38 -29.55 -0.51
CA GLY A 553 15.93 -29.08 -1.78
C GLY A 553 15.85 -30.07 -2.94
N GLU A 554 15.27 -31.25 -2.76
CA GLU A 554 15.11 -32.30 -3.78
C GLU A 554 13.63 -32.56 -4.10
N PRO A 555 13.26 -32.79 -5.37
CA PRO A 555 11.87 -32.95 -5.77
C PRO A 555 11.52 -34.42 -5.61
N ARG A 556 10.55 -34.70 -4.77
CA ARG A 556 10.18 -36.03 -4.33
C ARG A 556 8.71 -36.30 -4.63
N GLY A 557 8.43 -37.55 -5.00
CA GLY A 557 7.12 -37.96 -5.51
C GLY A 557 6.72 -37.33 -6.85
N PHE A 558 5.67 -37.87 -7.45
CA PHE A 558 4.97 -37.32 -8.60
C PHE A 558 3.51 -37.77 -8.56
N PHE A 559 2.58 -36.84 -8.54
CA PHE A 559 1.14 -37.16 -8.48
C PHE A 559 0.27 -36.11 -9.16
N HIS A 560 -0.91 -36.56 -9.59
CA HIS A 560 -1.94 -35.70 -10.18
C HIS A 560 -3.01 -35.44 -9.13
N PRO A 561 -3.24 -34.18 -8.73
CA PRO A 561 -4.36 -33.84 -7.89
C PRO A 561 -5.67 -33.96 -8.67
N ILE A 562 -6.76 -34.14 -7.95
CA ILE A 562 -8.13 -34.12 -8.48
C ILE A 562 -9.02 -33.12 -7.71
N ARG A 563 -8.43 -32.38 -6.77
CA ARG A 563 -8.99 -31.20 -6.10
C ARG A 563 -7.91 -30.22 -5.68
N GLY A 564 -8.32 -29.05 -5.25
CA GLY A 564 -7.50 -28.00 -4.65
C GLY A 564 -7.00 -26.96 -5.63
N LEU A 565 -6.74 -25.76 -5.12
CA LEU A 565 -6.18 -24.61 -5.83
C LEU A 565 -4.74 -24.35 -5.37
N ARG A 566 -3.92 -23.78 -6.27
CA ARG A 566 -2.49 -23.56 -6.01
C ARG A 566 -2.23 -22.34 -5.13
N GLN A 567 -1.53 -22.55 -4.01
CA GLN A 567 -1.10 -21.45 -3.14
C GLN A 567 0.10 -20.71 -3.74
N GLY A 568 -0.15 -19.57 -4.38
CA GLY A 568 0.87 -18.73 -5.04
C GLY A 568 0.66 -18.57 -6.55
N ASP A 569 -0.39 -19.18 -7.08
CA ASP A 569 -0.86 -19.00 -8.45
C ASP A 569 -1.67 -17.68 -8.58
N PRO A 570 -1.39 -16.82 -9.59
CA PRO A 570 -2.07 -15.55 -9.76
C PRO A 570 -3.61 -15.60 -9.82
N ILE A 571 -4.20 -16.65 -10.38
CA ILE A 571 -5.67 -16.74 -10.57
C ILE A 571 -6.40 -17.37 -9.38
N SER A 572 -5.74 -18.27 -8.66
CA SER A 572 -6.33 -19.07 -7.57
C SER A 572 -7.08 -18.27 -6.49
N PRO A 573 -6.61 -17.08 -6.03
CA PRO A 573 -7.34 -16.27 -5.06
C PRO A 573 -8.73 -15.87 -5.54
N TYR A 574 -8.89 -15.52 -6.82
CA TYR A 574 -10.16 -15.05 -7.38
C TYR A 574 -11.14 -16.20 -7.61
N LEU A 575 -10.63 -17.37 -8.03
CA LEU A 575 -11.44 -18.59 -8.14
C LEU A 575 -12.00 -19.01 -6.78
N PHE A 576 -11.21 -18.84 -5.70
CA PHE A 576 -11.69 -19.10 -4.35
C PHE A 576 -12.81 -18.14 -3.93
N LEU A 577 -12.78 -16.87 -4.39
CA LEU A 577 -13.88 -15.94 -4.11
C LEU A 577 -15.20 -16.43 -4.72
N LEU A 578 -15.16 -16.94 -5.96
CA LEU A 578 -16.33 -17.51 -6.64
C LEU A 578 -16.89 -18.71 -5.87
N CYS A 579 -16.03 -19.61 -5.36
CA CYS A 579 -16.49 -20.71 -4.50
C CYS A 579 -17.14 -20.24 -3.20
N ALA A 580 -16.66 -19.14 -2.61
CA ALA A 580 -17.21 -18.61 -1.37
C ALA A 580 -18.63 -18.03 -1.53
N GLU A 581 -19.01 -17.61 -2.74
CA GLU A 581 -20.37 -17.15 -3.03
C GLU A 581 -21.43 -18.22 -2.77
N GLY A 582 -21.09 -19.50 -2.91
CA GLY A 582 -22.02 -20.59 -2.56
C GLY A 582 -22.41 -20.56 -1.07
N LEU A 583 -21.48 -20.20 -0.17
CA LEU A 583 -21.80 -20.04 1.25
C LEU A 583 -22.58 -18.74 1.51
N ASN A 584 -22.27 -17.67 0.75
CA ASN A 584 -23.02 -16.41 0.85
C ASN A 584 -24.49 -16.59 0.44
N ALA A 585 -24.72 -17.32 -0.65
CA ALA A 585 -26.06 -17.70 -1.11
C ALA A 585 -26.84 -18.47 -0.04
N LEU A 586 -26.21 -19.43 0.64
CA LEU A 586 -26.86 -20.18 1.73
C LEU A 586 -27.23 -19.28 2.92
N LEU A 587 -26.36 -18.34 3.31
CA LEU A 587 -26.67 -17.40 4.38
C LEU A 587 -27.78 -16.43 3.97
N ALA A 588 -27.77 -15.92 2.74
CA ALA A 588 -28.83 -15.07 2.21
C ALA A 588 -30.18 -15.80 2.21
N LYS A 589 -30.22 -17.05 1.73
CA LYS A 589 -31.41 -17.91 1.79
C LYS A 589 -31.89 -18.17 3.21
N ALA A 590 -30.98 -18.43 4.15
CA ALA A 590 -31.33 -18.60 5.57
C ALA A 590 -31.89 -17.30 6.20
N ALA A 591 -31.39 -16.13 5.79
CA ALA A 591 -31.89 -14.84 6.23
C ALA A 591 -33.28 -14.53 5.65
N LEU A 592 -33.48 -14.77 4.35
CA LEU A 592 -34.78 -14.61 3.67
C LEU A 592 -35.85 -15.52 4.26
N SER A 593 -35.50 -16.79 4.54
CA SER A 593 -36.38 -17.75 5.21
C SER A 593 -36.55 -17.52 6.72
N LYS A 594 -36.00 -16.41 7.26
CA LYS A 594 -36.05 -16.03 8.68
C LYS A 594 -35.48 -17.09 9.64
N LYS A 595 -34.68 -18.06 9.16
CA LYS A 595 -33.94 -19.02 9.99
C LYS A 595 -32.81 -18.35 10.77
N ILE A 596 -32.24 -17.29 10.20
CA ILE A 596 -31.31 -16.38 10.88
C ILE A 596 -31.82 -14.95 10.75
N GLN A 597 -31.59 -14.13 11.78
CA GLN A 597 -31.95 -12.71 11.79
C GLN A 597 -30.71 -11.86 12.01
N GLY A 598 -30.55 -10.83 11.17
CA GLY A 598 -29.43 -9.89 11.27
C GLY A 598 -29.56 -8.91 12.44
N ILE A 599 -28.43 -8.31 12.80
CA ILE A 599 -28.37 -7.26 13.82
C ILE A 599 -28.60 -5.90 13.15
N LEU A 600 -29.50 -5.10 13.71
CA LEU A 600 -29.77 -3.73 13.30
C LEU A 600 -28.99 -2.79 14.24
N ILE A 601 -28.02 -2.04 13.71
CA ILE A 601 -27.13 -1.19 14.52
C ILE A 601 -27.76 0.20 14.78
N SER A 602 -28.64 0.67 13.89
CA SER A 602 -29.37 1.95 13.96
C SER A 602 -30.79 1.81 13.35
N ARG A 603 -31.73 2.69 13.74
CA ARG A 603 -33.07 2.74 13.12
C ARG A 603 -32.92 3.23 11.67
N GLY A 604 -33.39 2.45 10.70
CA GLY A 604 -33.23 2.75 9.26
C GLY A 604 -31.93 2.22 8.63
N GLY A 605 -30.96 1.77 9.42
CA GLY A 605 -29.73 1.16 8.90
C GLY A 605 -29.97 -0.25 8.32
N PRO A 606 -29.12 -0.72 7.39
CA PRO A 606 -29.26 -2.04 6.81
C PRO A 606 -29.19 -3.11 7.90
N LYS A 607 -30.12 -4.08 7.87
CA LYS A 607 -30.08 -5.26 8.74
C LYS A 607 -28.84 -6.08 8.36
N THR A 608 -27.80 -6.03 9.19
CA THR A 608 -26.57 -6.81 8.96
C THR A 608 -26.83 -8.28 9.32
N SER A 609 -27.31 -9.07 8.36
CA SER A 609 -27.48 -10.53 8.50
C SER A 609 -26.33 -11.35 7.90
N SER A 610 -25.36 -10.74 7.22
CA SER A 610 -24.35 -11.48 6.45
C SER A 610 -22.89 -11.16 6.83
N GLU A 611 -22.19 -12.20 7.28
CA GLU A 611 -20.92 -12.68 6.71
C GLU A 611 -19.64 -11.82 6.67
N SER A 612 -19.61 -10.60 7.22
CA SER A 612 -18.37 -9.79 7.23
C SER A 612 -17.23 -10.32 8.11
N MET A 613 -17.34 -11.53 8.70
CA MET A 613 -16.38 -12.08 9.67
C MET A 613 -15.58 -13.30 9.18
N LYS A 614 -15.28 -13.44 7.88
CA LYS A 614 -14.50 -14.60 7.39
C LYS A 614 -12.98 -14.46 7.29
N GLU A 615 -12.40 -13.26 7.37
CA GLU A 615 -10.93 -13.14 7.35
C GLU A 615 -10.45 -12.02 8.27
N LEU A 616 -9.96 -12.34 9.47
CA LEU A 616 -8.62 -11.88 9.94
C LEU A 616 -8.25 -12.22 11.39
N LEU A 617 -9.09 -12.87 12.19
CA LEU A 617 -8.81 -12.89 13.62
C LEU A 617 -8.18 -14.22 14.04
N GLY A 618 -6.89 -14.19 14.41
CA GLY A 618 -6.29 -15.24 15.23
C GLY A 618 -6.94 -15.28 16.62
N ASN A 619 -6.75 -16.39 17.32
CA ASN A 619 -7.38 -16.75 18.60
C ASN A 619 -7.54 -15.58 19.61
N LYS A 620 -8.76 -15.48 20.17
CA LYS A 620 -9.25 -14.65 21.31
C LYS A 620 -10.06 -13.41 20.92
N LEU A 621 -11.39 -13.57 20.86
CA LEU A 621 -12.38 -12.53 20.59
C LEU A 621 -13.40 -12.40 21.74
N THR A 622 -12.94 -12.42 22.99
CA THR A 622 -13.82 -12.30 24.17
C THR A 622 -13.68 -10.98 24.94
N ARG A 623 -12.78 -10.07 24.52
CA ARG A 623 -12.64 -8.70 25.09
C ARG A 623 -12.26 -7.73 23.96
N ILE A 624 -12.30 -6.41 24.20
CA ILE A 624 -11.78 -5.35 23.30
C ILE A 624 -10.23 -5.26 23.37
N LYS A 625 -9.62 -5.77 24.44
CA LYS A 625 -8.16 -5.90 24.64
C LYS A 625 -7.35 -6.70 23.57
N PRO A 626 -7.88 -7.69 22.82
CA PRO A 626 -7.15 -8.51 21.87
C PRO A 626 -6.73 -7.83 20.56
N LEU A 627 -7.49 -6.86 20.02
CA LEU A 627 -7.10 -6.11 18.81
C LEU A 627 -5.84 -5.25 19.06
N PHE A 628 -5.77 -4.61 20.24
CA PHE A 628 -4.56 -3.95 20.75
C PHE A 628 -3.42 -4.94 21.01
N SER A 629 -3.77 -6.14 21.51
CA SER A 629 -2.81 -7.23 21.69
C SER A 629 -2.26 -7.77 20.36
N LEU A 630 -2.95 -7.61 19.23
CA LEU A 630 -2.52 -8.04 17.88
C LEU A 630 -1.42 -7.14 17.31
N ALA A 631 -1.53 -5.82 17.46
CA ALA A 631 -0.43 -4.89 17.14
C ALA A 631 0.78 -5.19 18.04
N HIS A 632 0.53 -5.37 19.34
CA HIS A 632 1.56 -5.76 20.30
C HIS A 632 2.17 -7.15 19.99
N LEU A 633 1.38 -8.15 19.61
CA LEU A 633 1.81 -9.51 19.22
C LEU A 633 2.53 -9.53 17.88
N ARG A 634 2.11 -8.73 16.90
CA ARG A 634 2.80 -8.61 15.60
C ARG A 634 4.12 -7.87 15.78
N VAL A 635 4.16 -6.80 16.57
CA VAL A 635 5.42 -6.12 16.91
C VAL A 635 6.32 -7.03 17.76
N ARG A 636 5.79 -7.77 18.73
CA ARG A 636 6.54 -8.74 19.55
C ARG A 636 7.02 -9.96 18.75
N ARG A 637 6.20 -10.51 17.84
CA ARG A 637 6.57 -11.59 16.90
C ARG A 637 7.57 -11.11 15.85
N SER A 638 7.44 -9.89 15.34
CA SER A 638 8.45 -9.27 14.47
C SER A 638 9.74 -9.04 15.24
N LYS A 639 9.69 -8.51 16.47
CA LYS A 639 10.85 -8.40 17.38
C LYS A 639 11.48 -9.76 17.66
N MET A 640 10.71 -10.85 17.81
CA MET A 640 11.24 -12.22 17.94
C MET A 640 11.80 -12.79 16.63
N ARG A 641 11.19 -12.50 15.47
CA ARG A 641 11.76 -12.84 14.14
C ARG A 641 13.03 -12.03 13.84
N LEU A 642 13.19 -10.88 14.48
CA LEU A 642 14.33 -9.97 14.41
C LEU A 642 15.32 -10.17 15.58
N LYS A 643 15.01 -11.03 16.55
CA LYS A 643 16.00 -11.67 17.45
C LYS A 643 16.80 -12.67 16.62
N MET A 644 17.51 -12.18 15.63
CA MET A 644 18.61 -12.93 15.07
C MET A 644 19.70 -13.05 16.14
N PRO A 645 20.39 -14.19 16.26
CA PRO A 645 21.45 -14.39 17.24
C PRO A 645 22.73 -13.55 16.98
N PHE A 646 22.64 -12.43 16.25
CA PHE A 646 23.79 -11.68 15.75
C PHE A 646 23.63 -10.16 15.95
N ARG A 647 24.73 -9.49 16.34
CA ARG A 647 24.82 -8.02 16.51
C ARG A 647 24.55 -7.31 15.18
N LEU A 648 23.48 -6.52 15.11
CA LEU A 648 23.18 -5.65 13.97
C LEU A 648 23.80 -4.25 14.18
N PRO A 649 24.51 -3.69 13.18
CA PRO A 649 24.93 -2.28 13.20
C PRO A 649 23.75 -1.32 13.46
N ALA A 650 24.01 -0.16 14.06
CA ALA A 650 22.99 0.83 14.39
C ALA A 650 22.19 1.29 13.15
N ILE A 651 22.87 1.62 12.05
CA ILE A 651 22.25 2.01 10.76
C ILE A 651 21.20 0.98 10.31
N ARG A 652 21.49 -0.32 10.42
CA ARG A 652 20.53 -1.36 10.01
C ARG A 652 19.32 -1.47 10.92
N ARG A 653 19.49 -1.20 12.20
CA ARG A 653 18.37 -1.13 13.14
C ARG A 653 17.47 0.05 12.85
N GLU A 654 18.02 1.18 12.40
CA GLU A 654 17.25 2.37 12.03
C GLU A 654 16.28 2.06 10.88
N VAL A 655 16.83 1.52 9.78
CA VAL A 655 16.05 1.16 8.59
C VAL A 655 14.96 0.16 8.95
N LEU A 656 15.30 -0.86 9.74
CA LEU A 656 14.34 -1.88 10.16
C LEU A 656 13.22 -1.34 11.04
N ILE A 657 13.55 -0.43 11.97
CA ILE A 657 12.56 0.24 12.82
C ILE A 657 11.56 0.99 11.95
N LYS A 658 12.05 1.79 11.00
CA LYS A 658 11.20 2.62 10.13
C LYS A 658 10.38 1.79 9.14
N ALA A 659 11.02 0.88 8.42
CA ALA A 659 10.40 0.13 7.33
C ALA A 659 9.50 -1.02 7.82
N VAL A 660 9.76 -1.56 9.01
CA VAL A 660 9.06 -2.76 9.51
C VAL A 660 8.35 -2.47 10.83
N VAL A 661 9.06 -2.05 11.86
CA VAL A 661 8.50 -2.01 13.22
C VAL A 661 7.44 -0.90 13.38
N GLN A 662 7.71 0.30 12.88
CA GLN A 662 6.79 1.44 12.92
C GLN A 662 5.72 1.38 11.82
N ALA A 663 5.93 0.59 10.76
CA ALA A 663 4.95 0.37 9.71
C ALA A 663 3.80 -0.55 10.15
N ILE A 664 4.10 -1.62 10.91
CA ILE A 664 3.11 -2.62 11.39
C ILE A 664 1.87 -2.02 12.07
N PRO A 665 1.99 -1.07 13.02
CA PRO A 665 0.82 -0.53 13.71
C PRO A 665 0.03 0.48 12.87
N THR A 666 0.58 1.01 11.77
CA THR A 666 -0.05 2.04 10.92
C THR A 666 -1.47 1.64 10.49
N TYR A 667 -1.66 0.37 10.09
CA TYR A 667 -2.97 -0.14 9.67
C TYR A 667 -4.01 -0.08 10.80
N THR A 668 -3.62 -0.42 12.03
CA THR A 668 -4.51 -0.33 13.20
C THR A 668 -4.72 1.11 13.64
N MET A 669 -3.68 1.96 13.54
CA MET A 669 -3.74 3.40 13.85
C MET A 669 -4.59 4.20 12.86
N ASN A 670 -4.78 3.72 11.63
CA ASN A 670 -5.71 4.34 10.69
C ASN A 670 -7.16 4.22 11.16
N VAL A 671 -7.52 3.12 11.83
CA VAL A 671 -8.92 2.82 12.19
C VAL A 671 -9.22 3.13 13.65
N PHE A 672 -8.23 3.01 14.55
CA PHE A 672 -8.43 3.12 15.99
C PHE A 672 -7.49 4.13 16.64
N LYS A 673 -8.01 4.88 17.63
CA LYS A 673 -7.21 5.60 18.60
C LYS A 673 -6.63 4.61 19.61
N LEU A 674 -5.34 4.33 19.48
CA LEU A 674 -4.60 3.48 20.39
C LEU A 674 -4.45 4.16 21.76
N PRO A 675 -4.63 3.44 22.88
CA PRO A 675 -4.36 3.98 24.20
C PRO A 675 -2.92 4.48 24.33
N LYS A 676 -2.71 5.66 24.94
CA LYS A 676 -1.37 6.24 25.17
C LYS A 676 -0.40 5.24 25.84
N LYS A 677 -0.90 4.41 26.75
CA LYS A 677 -0.14 3.32 27.39
C LYS A 677 0.40 2.30 26.37
N LEU A 678 -0.43 1.88 25.41
CA LEU A 678 -0.02 0.94 24.36
C LEU A 678 1.01 1.57 23.42
N CYS A 679 0.81 2.83 23.01
CA CYS A 679 1.81 3.56 22.21
C CYS A 679 3.16 3.60 22.95
N SER A 680 3.14 3.89 24.25
CA SER A 680 4.34 3.91 25.09
C SER A 680 5.01 2.53 25.20
N GLU A 681 4.24 1.45 25.29
CA GLU A 681 4.75 0.06 25.29
C GLU A 681 5.39 -0.31 23.95
N LEU A 682 4.76 0.05 22.83
CA LEU A 682 5.28 -0.17 21.48
C LEU A 682 6.58 0.61 21.27
N GLU A 683 6.63 1.89 21.66
CA GLU A 683 7.83 2.72 21.58
C GLU A 683 8.94 2.20 22.50
N ARG A 684 8.61 1.74 23.71
CA ARG A 684 9.58 1.08 24.59
C ARG A 684 10.19 -0.14 23.89
N MET A 685 9.38 -0.95 23.21
CA MET A 685 9.88 -2.09 22.45
C MET A 685 10.84 -1.67 21.31
N VAL A 686 10.58 -0.54 20.65
CA VAL A 686 11.45 0.05 19.63
C VAL A 686 12.75 0.55 20.26
N ARG A 687 12.69 1.28 21.38
CA ARG A 687 13.86 1.75 22.14
C ARG A 687 14.76 0.60 22.57
N ASP A 688 14.19 -0.44 23.14
CA ASP A 688 14.92 -1.63 23.58
C ASP A 688 15.59 -2.39 22.42
N PHE A 689 15.06 -2.24 21.20
CA PHE A 689 15.64 -2.81 19.99
C PHE A 689 16.75 -1.91 19.42
N TRP A 690 16.53 -0.58 19.42
CA TRP A 690 17.54 0.40 19.02
C TRP A 690 18.80 0.33 19.88
N TRP A 691 18.65 0.22 21.20
CA TRP A 691 19.78 0.20 22.15
C TRP A 691 20.28 -1.21 22.49
N GLY A 692 19.53 -2.27 22.17
CA GLY A 692 19.83 -3.64 22.61
C GLY A 692 20.36 -4.58 21.52
N HIS A 693 21.23 -5.52 21.92
CA HIS A 693 21.84 -6.52 21.02
C HIS A 693 21.64 -7.98 21.45
N SER A 694 21.16 -8.26 22.67
CA SER A 694 20.82 -9.61 23.18
C SER A 694 20.01 -9.52 24.49
N GLY A 695 19.17 -10.53 24.77
CA GLY A 695 18.62 -10.82 26.11
C GLY A 695 17.54 -9.89 26.72
N GLU A 696 17.07 -10.30 27.91
CA GLU A 696 16.07 -9.64 28.78
C GLU A 696 16.68 -8.68 29.83
N ALA A 697 18.00 -8.45 29.81
CA ALA A 697 18.65 -7.51 30.71
C ALA A 697 18.17 -6.07 30.51
N ARG A 698 18.16 -5.28 31.60
CA ARG A 698 17.78 -3.86 31.63
C ARG A 698 18.76 -3.06 30.76
N LYS A 699 18.25 -2.24 29.83
CA LYS A 699 19.05 -1.58 28.79
C LYS A 699 19.14 -0.08 29.04
N VAL A 700 20.35 0.46 28.96
CA VAL A 700 20.62 1.91 29.08
C VAL A 700 20.24 2.59 27.76
N HIS A 701 19.38 3.60 27.84
CA HIS A 701 18.97 4.42 26.70
C HIS A 701 19.77 5.73 26.74
N TRP A 702 20.81 5.84 25.91
CA TRP A 702 21.79 6.93 25.97
C TRP A 702 21.26 8.31 25.52
N VAL A 703 20.20 8.32 24.71
CA VAL A 703 19.60 9.54 24.17
C VAL A 703 18.09 9.51 24.39
N ASN A 704 17.52 10.64 24.77
CA ASN A 704 16.08 10.82 24.93
C ASN A 704 15.34 10.46 23.63
N TRP A 705 14.23 9.73 23.75
CA TRP A 705 13.39 9.32 22.64
C TRP A 705 12.91 10.49 21.78
N ASN A 706 12.53 11.61 22.41
CA ASN A 706 12.05 12.78 21.69
C ASN A 706 13.12 13.34 20.75
N SER A 707 14.40 13.30 21.14
CA SER A 707 15.51 13.72 20.28
C SER A 707 15.69 12.77 19.09
N LEU A 708 15.54 11.46 19.30
CA LEU A 708 15.59 10.47 18.21
C LEU A 708 14.40 10.60 17.23
N CYS A 709 13.25 11.11 17.70
CA CYS A 709 12.07 11.31 16.87
C CYS A 709 12.17 12.54 15.95
N LYS A 710 13.04 13.49 16.23
CA LYS A 710 13.24 14.68 15.37
C LYS A 710 13.73 14.30 13.96
N PRO A 711 13.44 15.12 12.93
CA PRO A 711 13.99 14.91 11.59
C PRO A 711 15.51 14.81 11.56
N LYS A 712 16.08 14.08 10.58
CA LYS A 712 17.53 13.96 10.42
C LYS A 712 18.23 15.31 10.21
N GLN A 713 17.55 16.23 9.55
CA GLN A 713 18.05 17.58 9.25
C GLN A 713 18.36 18.41 10.51
N VAL A 714 17.76 18.06 11.66
CA VAL A 714 17.96 18.76 12.94
C VAL A 714 18.63 17.87 13.99
N GLY A 715 19.41 16.87 13.54
CA GLY A 715 20.21 16.00 14.41
C GLY A 715 19.44 14.82 15.04
N GLY A 716 18.18 14.60 14.67
CA GLY A 716 17.41 13.43 15.10
C GLY A 716 17.56 12.22 14.18
N MET A 717 16.85 11.13 14.47
CA MET A 717 16.86 9.92 13.65
C MET A 717 15.59 9.77 12.80
N GLY A 718 14.60 10.64 12.95
CA GLY A 718 13.33 10.62 12.21
C GLY A 718 12.43 9.43 12.57
N PHE A 719 12.49 8.92 13.81
CA PHE A 719 11.52 7.93 14.30
C PHE A 719 10.18 8.58 14.59
N ARG A 720 9.08 7.88 14.35
CA ARG A 720 7.73 8.40 14.62
C ARG A 720 7.37 8.28 16.10
N GLU A 721 6.81 9.34 16.66
CA GLU A 721 6.07 9.30 17.92
C GLU A 721 4.67 8.72 17.64
N LEU A 722 4.38 7.54 18.19
CA LEU A 722 3.25 6.71 17.78
C LEU A 722 1.89 7.30 18.18
N SER A 723 1.83 8.05 19.29
CA SER A 723 0.62 8.79 19.71
C SER A 723 0.24 9.86 18.69
N LYS A 724 1.16 10.78 18.40
CA LYS A 724 0.96 11.86 17.42
C LYS A 724 0.74 11.33 16.02
N PHE A 725 1.43 10.26 15.65
CA PHE A 725 1.25 9.61 14.35
C PHE A 725 -0.14 8.98 14.23
N ASN A 726 -0.67 8.36 15.29
CA ASN A 726 -2.02 7.82 15.30
C ASN A 726 -3.08 8.92 15.20
N GLU A 727 -2.90 10.02 15.94
CA GLU A 727 -3.78 11.20 15.85
C GLU A 727 -3.79 11.80 14.44
N ALA A 728 -2.61 11.94 13.81
CA ALA A 728 -2.48 12.43 12.44
C ALA A 728 -3.16 11.50 11.41
N LEU A 729 -3.15 10.18 11.63
CA LEU A 729 -3.81 9.22 10.74
C LEU A 729 -5.34 9.23 10.89
N LEU A 730 -5.85 9.39 12.12
CA LEU A 730 -7.29 9.50 12.36
C LEU A 730 -7.86 10.82 11.83
N ALA A 731 -7.11 11.92 11.98
CA ALA A 731 -7.46 13.21 11.38
C ALA A 731 -7.56 13.17 9.84
N LYS A 732 -7.01 12.12 9.21
CA LYS A 732 -7.11 11.88 7.76
C LYS A 732 -8.35 11.04 7.36
N MET A 733 -8.99 10.32 8.29
CA MET A 733 -10.13 9.44 8.02
C MET A 733 -11.51 10.07 8.26
N GLU A 734 -11.62 11.18 8.99
CA GLU A 734 -12.90 11.85 9.31
C GLU A 734 -13.57 12.59 8.12
N GLN A 735 -13.24 12.23 6.87
CA GLN A 735 -13.94 12.73 5.67
C GLN A 735 -15.13 11.86 5.23
N GLY A 736 -15.58 10.89 6.05
CA GLY A 736 -16.69 10.00 5.67
C GLY A 736 -17.43 9.31 6.81
N GLY A 737 -17.53 9.93 7.99
CA GLY A 737 -18.25 9.36 9.14
C GLY A 737 -19.48 10.19 9.52
N GLU A 738 -20.65 9.61 9.27
CA GLU A 738 -21.99 9.93 9.79
C GLU A 738 -22.02 10.79 11.07
N LEU A 739 -22.65 11.96 10.98
CA LEU A 739 -23.40 12.56 12.08
C LEU A 739 -24.88 12.21 11.85
N GLU A 740 -25.27 10.98 12.19
CA GLU A 740 -26.68 10.64 12.38
C GLU A 740 -26.98 10.67 13.88
N GLY A 741 -27.94 11.51 14.27
CA GLY A 741 -28.39 11.59 15.66
C GLY A 741 -29.14 12.86 16.08
N VAL A 742 -29.69 13.66 15.17
CA VAL A 742 -30.61 14.73 15.56
C VAL A 742 -31.91 14.58 14.76
N THR A 743 -32.89 13.93 15.38
CA THR A 743 -34.22 13.69 14.81
C THR A 743 -35.16 14.90 14.93
N GLN A 744 -34.63 16.10 15.16
CA GLN A 744 -35.40 17.33 15.35
C GLN A 744 -34.52 18.53 14.99
N VAL A 745 -34.71 19.12 13.80
CA VAL A 745 -33.93 20.30 13.39
C VAL A 745 -34.54 21.53 14.06
N ARG A 746 -33.78 22.13 14.98
CA ARG A 746 -34.21 23.31 15.75
C ARG A 746 -34.05 24.56 14.91
N ILE A 747 -35.08 25.40 14.89
CA ILE A 747 -35.14 26.62 14.07
C ILE A 747 -33.95 27.55 14.36
N TRP A 748 -33.59 27.71 15.62
CA TRP A 748 -32.66 28.75 16.08
C TRP A 748 -31.21 28.27 16.32
N SER A 749 -30.99 26.98 16.54
CA SER A 749 -29.66 26.45 16.90
C SER A 749 -28.99 25.64 15.80
N ASP A 750 -29.79 25.03 14.91
CA ASP A 750 -29.28 24.10 13.91
C ASP A 750 -29.15 24.81 12.56
N LYS A 751 -28.15 24.41 11.75
CA LYS A 751 -27.91 25.05 10.45
C LYS A 751 -28.76 24.38 9.37
N TRP A 752 -29.85 25.02 8.94
CA TRP A 752 -30.82 24.45 8.01
C TRP A 752 -31.23 25.37 6.85
N LEU A 753 -30.88 26.66 6.89
CA LEU A 753 -31.16 27.59 5.79
C LEU A 753 -30.14 27.48 4.65
N PRO A 754 -30.56 27.58 3.38
CA PRO A 754 -29.66 27.53 2.23
C PRO A 754 -28.79 28.79 2.10
N PRO A 755 -27.64 28.73 1.37
CA PRO A 755 -26.85 29.90 1.02
C PRO A 755 -27.69 30.95 0.26
N PRO A 756 -27.42 32.25 0.43
CA PRO A 756 -26.21 32.85 1.02
C PRO A 756 -26.23 33.00 2.55
N SER A 757 -27.22 32.45 3.26
CA SER A 757 -27.28 32.53 4.72
C SER A 757 -26.14 31.78 5.41
N SER A 758 -25.90 32.10 6.69
CA SER A 758 -24.91 31.40 7.55
C SER A 758 -25.34 29.96 7.95
N GLY A 759 -26.50 29.51 7.43
CA GLY A 759 -27.22 28.32 7.86
C GLY A 759 -28.23 28.58 8.97
N LEU A 760 -28.16 29.73 9.66
CA LEU A 760 -29.08 30.13 10.73
C LEU A 760 -29.94 31.32 10.31
N PRO A 761 -31.20 31.41 10.78
CA PRO A 761 -32.01 32.61 10.64
C PRO A 761 -31.31 33.82 11.28
N LEU A 762 -31.34 34.97 10.60
CA LEU A 762 -30.90 36.26 11.15
C LEU A 762 -31.96 36.88 12.08
N SER A 763 -33.18 36.36 12.01
CA SER A 763 -34.32 36.77 12.82
C SER A 763 -34.08 36.53 14.33
N PRO A 764 -34.39 37.49 15.23
CA PRO A 764 -34.16 37.32 16.66
C PRO A 764 -35.13 36.29 17.28
N PRO A 765 -34.66 35.40 18.19
CA PRO A 765 -35.43 34.25 18.70
C PRO A 765 -36.52 34.61 19.73
N LYS A 766 -37.27 35.70 19.53
CA LYS A 766 -38.23 36.23 20.53
C LYS A 766 -39.68 35.78 20.34
N LEU A 767 -40.02 35.13 19.22
CA LEU A 767 -41.42 34.83 18.83
C LEU A 767 -41.83 33.34 18.96
N LEU A 768 -40.87 32.42 19.00
CA LEU A 768 -41.09 30.98 19.25
C LEU A 768 -40.22 30.52 20.42
N GLU A 769 -40.59 29.40 21.05
CA GLU A 769 -39.75 28.75 22.06
C GLU A 769 -38.36 28.41 21.49
N ALA A 770 -37.33 28.48 22.33
CA ALA A 770 -35.94 28.26 21.93
C ALA A 770 -35.69 26.85 21.32
N GLU A 771 -36.57 25.91 21.61
CA GLU A 771 -36.53 24.51 21.18
C GLU A 771 -37.51 24.21 20.02
N ALA A 772 -38.12 25.23 19.40
CA ALA A 772 -39.04 25.04 18.28
C ALA A 772 -38.32 24.41 17.06
N CYS A 773 -38.97 23.42 16.44
CA CYS A 773 -38.44 22.66 15.30
C CYS A 773 -38.95 23.17 13.95
N VAL A 774 -38.19 22.98 12.88
CA VAL A 774 -38.54 23.40 11.50
C VAL A 774 -39.87 22.79 11.04
N SER A 775 -40.15 21.54 11.41
CA SER A 775 -41.43 20.87 11.17
C SER A 775 -42.67 21.64 11.68
N SER A 776 -42.53 22.54 12.67
CA SER A 776 -43.64 23.40 13.14
C SER A 776 -44.03 24.51 12.16
N LEU A 777 -43.20 24.80 11.16
CA LEU A 777 -43.45 25.79 10.11
C LEU A 777 -44.23 25.23 8.91
N ILE A 778 -44.55 23.94 8.91
CA ILE A 778 -45.22 23.24 7.80
C ILE A 778 -46.70 23.03 8.14
N GLN A 779 -47.61 23.32 7.20
CA GLN A 779 -49.03 23.00 7.35
C GLN A 779 -49.25 21.49 7.15
N GLN A 780 -49.60 20.78 8.22
CA GLN A 780 -49.81 19.32 8.20
C GLN A 780 -50.93 18.85 7.27
N SER A 781 -51.89 19.71 6.92
CA SER A 781 -52.99 19.38 6.02
C SER A 781 -52.64 19.45 4.53
N SER A 782 -51.66 20.26 4.14
CA SER A 782 -51.34 20.56 2.72
C SER A 782 -49.92 20.20 2.30
N GLY A 783 -49.00 19.98 3.24
CA GLY A 783 -47.60 19.68 2.93
C GLY A 783 -46.83 20.88 2.40
N THR A 784 -47.37 22.08 2.58
CA THR A 784 -46.78 23.34 2.16
C THR A 784 -46.26 24.13 3.36
N TRP A 785 -45.30 25.02 3.12
CA TRP A 785 -44.89 26.01 4.10
C TRP A 785 -46.08 26.84 4.58
N ASN A 786 -46.17 27.09 5.88
CA ASN A 786 -47.16 28.01 6.45
C ASN A 786 -46.70 29.45 6.18
N ALA A 787 -46.94 29.95 4.96
CA ALA A 787 -46.45 31.24 4.50
C ALA A 787 -46.80 32.39 5.46
N THR A 788 -48.04 32.42 5.96
CA THR A 788 -48.52 33.42 6.91
C THR A 788 -47.73 33.40 8.22
N LEU A 789 -47.42 32.21 8.74
CA LEU A 789 -46.64 32.04 9.97
C LEU A 789 -45.17 32.40 9.76
N ILE A 790 -44.59 32.03 8.62
CA ILE A 790 -43.20 32.33 8.27
C ILE A 790 -42.99 33.83 8.10
N ASP A 791 -43.91 34.50 7.39
CA ASP A 791 -43.84 35.96 7.15
C ASP A 791 -44.05 36.78 8.45
N GLN A 792 -44.67 36.20 9.48
CA GLN A 792 -44.84 36.83 10.80
C GLN A 792 -43.62 36.64 11.72
N ILE A 793 -42.87 35.55 11.56
CA ILE A 793 -41.80 35.13 12.48
C ILE A 793 -40.43 35.56 11.97
N PHE A 794 -40.21 35.47 10.67
CA PHE A 794 -38.91 35.68 10.05
C PHE A 794 -38.84 37.03 9.33
N LEU A 795 -37.66 37.64 9.32
CA LEU A 795 -37.37 38.80 8.48
C LEU A 795 -37.68 38.46 7.01
N PRO A 796 -38.10 39.44 6.17
CA PRO A 796 -38.46 39.17 4.77
C PRO A 796 -37.42 38.37 4.00
N SER A 797 -36.13 38.62 4.23
CA SER A 797 -35.03 37.88 3.61
C SER A 797 -34.94 36.41 4.03
N ASP A 798 -35.16 36.12 5.32
CA ASP A 798 -35.16 34.74 5.84
C ASP A 798 -36.44 34.01 5.40
N ALA A 799 -37.58 34.70 5.42
CA ALA A 799 -38.88 34.18 5.01
C ALA A 799 -38.88 33.72 3.54
N GLU A 800 -38.30 34.52 2.64
CA GLU A 800 -38.12 34.14 1.23
C GLU A 800 -37.21 32.92 1.07
N LEU A 801 -36.11 32.84 1.81
CA LEU A 801 -35.20 31.68 1.78
C LEU A 801 -35.88 30.41 2.27
N ILE A 802 -36.65 30.48 3.36
CA ILE A 802 -37.40 29.34 3.90
C ILE A 802 -38.40 28.85 2.86
N LYS A 803 -39.20 29.77 2.28
CA LYS A 803 -40.21 29.43 1.26
C LYS A 803 -39.61 28.86 -0.03
N SER A 804 -38.33 29.09 -0.29
CA SER A 804 -37.61 28.54 -1.46
C SER A 804 -37.15 27.08 -1.30
N ILE A 805 -37.21 26.53 -0.08
CA ILE A 805 -36.86 25.13 0.18
C ILE A 805 -38.01 24.24 -0.31
N PRO A 806 -37.81 23.33 -1.27
CA PRO A 806 -38.86 22.42 -1.73
C PRO A 806 -39.21 21.40 -0.64
N LEU A 807 -40.51 21.20 -0.38
CA LEU A 807 -41.02 20.20 0.57
C LEU A 807 -41.41 18.91 -0.13
N SER A 808 -41.19 17.76 0.53
CA SER A 808 -41.71 16.46 0.08
C SER A 808 -43.20 16.33 0.37
N ILE A 809 -43.93 15.67 -0.54
CA ILE A 809 -45.36 15.36 -0.39
C ILE A 809 -45.61 14.32 0.72
N ARG A 810 -44.56 13.59 1.16
CA ARG A 810 -44.69 12.39 2.00
C ARG A 810 -44.46 12.61 3.50
N PHE A 811 -44.34 13.87 3.97
CA PHE A 811 -44.18 14.23 5.40
C PHE A 811 -43.21 13.31 6.17
N ARG A 812 -41.90 13.46 5.94
CA ARG A 812 -40.86 12.73 6.68
C ARG A 812 -40.33 13.52 7.88
N ASP A 813 -39.67 12.81 8.79
CA ASP A 813 -38.88 13.39 9.88
C ASP A 813 -37.73 14.24 9.33
N ASP A 814 -37.44 15.37 9.98
CA ASP A 814 -36.40 16.32 9.56
C ASP A 814 -35.03 15.63 9.45
N ALA A 815 -34.33 15.82 8.32
CA ALA A 815 -32.99 15.29 8.07
C ALA A 815 -32.04 16.39 7.58
N VAL A 816 -30.80 16.39 8.10
CA VAL A 816 -29.75 17.30 7.63
C VAL A 816 -29.14 16.72 6.36
N VAL A 817 -29.40 17.37 5.23
CA VAL A 817 -28.94 16.93 3.91
C VAL A 817 -27.76 17.80 3.45
N TRP A 818 -26.81 17.21 2.72
CA TRP A 818 -25.71 17.97 2.14
C TRP A 818 -26.23 18.85 1.01
N SER A 819 -26.13 20.17 1.16
CA SER A 819 -26.22 21.08 0.02
C SER A 819 -24.96 20.87 -0.83
N ARG A 820 -25.10 20.24 -1.99
CA ARG A 820 -24.04 20.30 -3.00
C ARG A 820 -23.97 21.75 -3.45
N GLU A 821 -23.00 22.51 -2.93
CA GLU A 821 -22.80 23.92 -3.32
C GLU A 821 -22.41 23.98 -4.82
N GLN A 822 -23.41 24.26 -5.66
CA GLN A 822 -23.28 24.45 -7.11
C GLN A 822 -22.97 25.89 -7.51
N ASN A 823 -22.54 26.73 -6.58
CA ASN A 823 -22.21 28.13 -6.82
C ASN A 823 -20.93 28.29 -7.69
N GLY A 824 -20.40 27.22 -8.31
CA GLY A 824 -19.17 27.24 -9.10
C GLY A 824 -17.88 27.49 -8.29
N LYS A 825 -18.01 27.89 -7.01
CA LYS A 825 -16.91 28.30 -6.13
C LYS A 825 -15.93 27.18 -5.75
N TYR A 826 -16.38 25.91 -5.77
CA TYR A 826 -15.48 24.78 -5.51
C TYR A 826 -14.99 24.08 -6.79
N THR A 827 -15.74 24.12 -7.89
CA THR A 827 -15.31 23.57 -9.18
C THR A 827 -14.13 24.35 -9.76
N MET A 828 -14.04 25.66 -9.51
CA MET A 828 -12.87 26.48 -9.86
C MET A 828 -11.55 25.99 -9.25
N ILE A 829 -11.57 25.40 -8.05
CA ILE A 829 -10.36 24.83 -7.42
C ILE A 829 -9.77 23.71 -8.29
N TRP A 830 -10.65 22.93 -8.94
CA TRP A 830 -10.26 21.80 -9.76
C TRP A 830 -9.81 22.21 -11.17
N SER A 831 -10.18 23.40 -11.64
CA SER A 831 -9.69 23.97 -12.91
C SER A 831 -8.31 24.65 -12.78
N ALA A 832 -7.84 24.91 -11.56
CA ALA A 832 -6.54 25.53 -11.32
C ALA A 832 -5.38 24.71 -11.90
N ARG A 833 -4.49 25.37 -12.65
CA ARG A 833 -3.25 24.77 -13.21
C ARG A 833 -2.16 24.63 -12.14
N VAL A 834 -2.41 23.77 -11.16
CA VAL A 834 -1.49 23.43 -10.07
C VAL A 834 -1.57 21.92 -9.75
N PRO A 835 -0.56 21.32 -9.11
CA PRO A 835 -0.58 19.90 -8.74
C PRO A 835 -1.81 19.53 -7.90
N HIS A 836 -2.29 18.29 -8.04
CA HIS A 836 -3.44 17.78 -7.27
C HIS A 836 -3.32 18.02 -5.75
N LYS A 837 -2.12 17.90 -5.17
CA LYS A 837 -1.89 18.17 -3.74
C LYS A 837 -2.26 19.60 -3.33
N VAL A 838 -2.06 20.58 -4.22
CA VAL A 838 -2.39 21.99 -3.98
C VAL A 838 -3.90 22.20 -4.15
N ARG A 839 -4.52 21.59 -5.17
CA ARG A 839 -5.99 21.60 -5.34
C ARG A 839 -6.71 21.02 -4.11
N HIS A 840 -6.25 19.89 -3.60
CA HIS A 840 -6.78 19.28 -2.38
C HIS A 840 -6.56 20.16 -1.14
N PHE A 841 -5.43 20.87 -1.05
CA PHE A 841 -5.20 21.83 0.03
C PHE A 841 -6.21 22.99 -0.03
N LEU A 842 -6.38 23.62 -1.19
CA LEU A 842 -7.33 24.72 -1.39
C LEU A 842 -8.76 24.27 -1.07
N TRP A 843 -9.17 23.10 -1.56
CA TRP A 843 -10.47 22.53 -1.23
C TRP A 843 -10.64 22.32 0.28
N ARG A 844 -9.63 21.76 0.97
CA ARG A 844 -9.67 21.62 2.43
C ARG A 844 -9.69 22.96 3.17
N ALA A 845 -9.04 23.99 2.63
CA ALA A 845 -9.09 25.33 3.18
C ALA A 845 -10.51 25.89 3.10
N CYS A 846 -11.16 25.81 1.92
CA CYS A 846 -12.53 26.25 1.72
C CYS A 846 -13.54 25.49 2.58
N MET A 847 -13.38 24.18 2.74
CA MET A 847 -14.25 23.34 3.57
C MET A 847 -14.01 23.51 5.08
N ASN A 848 -13.20 24.51 5.47
CA ASN A 848 -12.78 24.74 6.86
C ASN A 848 -12.25 23.45 7.55
N ALA A 849 -11.53 22.61 6.80
CA ALA A 849 -11.08 21.28 7.20
C ALA A 849 -9.56 21.21 7.48
N LEU A 850 -8.91 22.37 7.54
CA LEU A 850 -7.52 22.48 7.96
C LEU A 850 -7.44 22.46 9.51
N PRO A 851 -6.39 21.86 10.09
CA PRO A 851 -6.17 21.81 11.53
C PRO A 851 -5.69 23.17 12.07
N THR A 852 -6.57 24.16 12.06
CA THR A 852 -6.37 25.45 12.72
C THR A 852 -6.73 25.35 14.20
N MET A 853 -6.28 26.29 15.03
CA MET A 853 -6.55 26.22 16.48
C MET A 853 -8.04 26.24 16.80
N VAL A 854 -8.86 27.01 16.07
CA VAL A 854 -10.33 26.98 16.20
C VAL A 854 -10.89 25.59 15.91
N ASN A 855 -10.46 24.95 14.84
CA ASN A 855 -10.95 23.62 14.46
C ASN A 855 -10.46 22.53 15.41
N LEU A 856 -9.27 22.67 15.99
CA LEU A 856 -8.75 21.77 17.02
C LEU A 856 -9.49 21.97 18.37
N SER A 857 -9.83 23.21 18.73
CA SER A 857 -10.59 23.55 19.94
C SER A 857 -12.02 23.02 19.87
N ARG A 858 -12.71 23.24 18.73
CA ARG A 858 -14.05 22.67 18.46
C ARG A 858 -14.06 21.14 18.60
N ARG A 859 -12.95 20.48 18.27
CA ARG A 859 -12.78 19.02 18.38
C ARG A 859 -12.26 18.56 19.75
N HIS A 860 -12.20 19.45 20.74
CA HIS A 860 -11.73 19.18 22.10
C HIS A 860 -10.29 18.60 22.14
N ILE A 861 -9.45 18.95 21.16
CA ILE A 861 -8.05 18.54 21.07
C ILE A 861 -7.14 19.53 21.81
N VAL A 862 -7.46 20.83 21.72
CA VAL A 862 -6.80 21.93 22.44
C VAL A 862 -7.81 22.67 23.31
N THR A 863 -7.32 23.40 24.32
CA THR A 863 -8.15 24.08 25.32
C THR A 863 -8.69 25.43 24.86
N ASP A 864 -8.03 26.09 23.91
CA ASP A 864 -8.49 27.33 23.30
C ASP A 864 -8.17 27.37 21.80
N GLY A 865 -8.92 28.22 21.08
CA GLY A 865 -8.77 28.41 19.63
C GLY A 865 -7.80 29.53 19.24
N ARG A 866 -7.00 30.07 20.16
CA ARG A 866 -6.19 31.26 19.90
C ARG A 866 -4.99 30.94 19.02
N CYS A 867 -4.60 31.90 18.18
CA CYS A 867 -3.43 31.78 17.34
C CYS A 867 -2.15 31.79 18.18
N GLY A 868 -1.36 30.71 18.11
CA GLY A 868 -0.08 30.60 18.82
C GLY A 868 1.03 31.50 18.26
N LEU A 869 0.77 32.28 17.20
CA LEU A 869 1.74 33.18 16.59
C LEU A 869 1.47 34.67 16.89
N CYS A 870 0.21 35.15 16.82
CA CYS A 870 -0.14 36.53 17.22
C CYS A 870 -0.72 36.65 18.63
N MET A 871 -1.13 35.55 19.27
CA MET A 871 -1.69 35.49 20.63
C MET A 871 -2.94 36.35 20.90
N GLY A 872 -3.48 37.04 19.88
CA GLY A 872 -4.56 38.03 20.02
C GLY A 872 -5.92 37.60 19.48
N GLU A 873 -5.97 36.81 18.41
CA GLU A 873 -7.22 36.39 17.74
C GLU A 873 -7.36 34.86 17.65
N GLU A 874 -8.59 34.39 17.41
CA GLU A 874 -8.87 33.00 17.11
C GLU A 874 -8.31 32.61 15.73
N GLU A 875 -7.58 31.48 15.67
CA GLU A 875 -6.99 31.01 14.42
C GLU A 875 -8.00 30.15 13.64
N ASP A 876 -8.81 30.80 12.81
CA ASP A 876 -9.58 30.15 11.76
C ASP A 876 -8.73 29.99 10.47
N VAL A 877 -9.32 29.45 9.40
CA VAL A 877 -8.58 29.25 8.15
C VAL A 877 -8.22 30.57 7.48
N LEU A 878 -9.08 31.58 7.52
CA LEU A 878 -8.82 32.89 6.92
C LEU A 878 -7.63 33.55 7.63
N HIS A 879 -7.63 33.54 8.97
CA HIS A 879 -6.53 34.00 9.80
C HIS A 879 -5.25 33.24 9.50
N ALA A 880 -5.30 31.90 9.42
CA ALA A 880 -4.10 31.08 9.25
C ALA A 880 -3.36 31.28 7.91
N VAL A 881 -4.05 31.67 6.82
CA VAL A 881 -3.44 31.74 5.48
C VAL A 881 -3.58 33.08 4.77
N TRP A 882 -4.41 34.02 5.24
CA TRP A 882 -4.66 35.29 4.55
C TRP A 882 -4.55 36.51 5.46
N SER A 883 -5.35 36.60 6.53
CA SER A 883 -5.50 37.81 7.36
C SER A 883 -4.53 37.92 8.54
N TYR A 884 -3.61 36.96 8.69
CA TYR A 884 -2.56 37.05 9.71
C TYR A 884 -1.72 38.33 9.50
N PRO A 885 -1.55 39.21 10.52
CA PRO A 885 -0.91 40.53 10.34
C PRO A 885 0.51 40.51 9.73
N TYR A 886 1.26 39.43 9.97
CA TYR A 886 2.60 39.26 9.39
C TYR A 886 2.58 38.94 7.88
N LEU A 887 1.44 38.56 7.32
CA LEU A 887 1.26 38.32 5.88
C LEU A 887 0.85 39.60 5.14
N THR A 888 0.48 40.68 5.83
CA THR A 888 0.06 41.93 5.19
C THR A 888 1.15 42.48 4.27
N ASP A 889 2.41 42.42 4.71
CA ASP A 889 3.55 42.83 3.88
C ASP A 889 3.75 41.90 2.68
N LEU A 890 3.58 40.58 2.83
CA LEU A 890 3.66 39.61 1.72
C LEU A 890 2.68 39.96 0.61
N TRP A 891 1.41 40.10 0.99
CA TRP A 891 0.33 40.35 0.05
C TRP A 891 0.38 41.77 -0.51
N GLY A 892 0.94 42.74 0.23
CA GLY A 892 1.14 44.12 -0.21
C GLY A 892 2.14 44.27 -1.37
N HIS A 893 3.17 43.42 -1.43
CA HIS A 893 4.17 43.40 -2.51
C HIS A 893 3.69 42.71 -3.80
N HIS A 894 2.62 41.92 -3.74
CA HIS A 894 2.06 41.24 -4.92
C HIS A 894 0.93 42.07 -5.55
N GLU A 895 1.13 42.54 -6.79
CA GLU A 895 0.24 43.52 -7.45
C GLU A 895 -1.23 43.10 -7.47
N PHE A 896 -1.51 41.80 -7.69
CA PHE A 896 -2.85 41.25 -7.73
C PHE A 896 -3.44 41.01 -6.33
N ALA A 897 -2.62 40.53 -5.38
CA ALA A 897 -3.10 40.28 -4.01
C ALA A 897 -3.46 41.59 -3.30
N ARG A 898 -2.71 42.67 -3.57
CA ARG A 898 -3.01 44.02 -3.09
C ARG A 898 -4.39 44.54 -3.51
N LYS A 899 -4.91 44.13 -4.67
CA LYS A 899 -6.27 44.50 -5.11
C LYS A 899 -7.35 43.75 -4.31
N ILE A 900 -7.08 42.48 -4.00
CA ILE A 900 -8.00 41.63 -3.24
C ILE A 900 -8.02 42.07 -1.77
N LEU A 901 -6.87 42.35 -1.16
CA LEU A 901 -6.73 42.84 0.22
C LEU A 901 -7.55 44.11 0.55
N ARG A 902 -7.86 44.94 -0.45
CA ARG A 902 -8.69 46.16 -0.27
C ARG A 902 -10.16 45.86 0.01
N HIS A 903 -10.58 44.62 -0.18
CA HIS A 903 -11.94 44.16 0.05
C HIS A 903 -11.99 43.36 1.34
N ASN A 904 -13.09 43.48 2.10
CA ASN A 904 -13.28 42.70 3.31
C ASN A 904 -13.88 41.33 2.94
N HIS A 905 -13.20 40.24 3.31
CA HIS A 905 -13.64 38.87 3.03
C HIS A 905 -14.01 38.16 4.32
N ALA A 906 -15.20 37.54 4.36
CA ALA A 906 -15.68 36.82 5.53
C ALA A 906 -15.07 35.41 5.66
N SER A 907 -14.54 34.85 4.57
CA SER A 907 -13.96 33.50 4.56
C SER A 907 -12.85 33.35 3.51
N ILE A 908 -12.03 32.30 3.66
CA ILE A 908 -11.02 31.95 2.64
C ILE A 908 -11.65 31.55 1.30
N LEU A 909 -12.90 31.06 1.32
CA LEU A 909 -13.65 30.75 0.11
C LEU A 909 -13.97 32.03 -0.68
N ASP A 910 -14.28 33.13 0.01
CA ASP A 910 -14.55 34.42 -0.65
C ASP A 910 -13.28 35.02 -1.23
N VAL A 911 -12.15 34.90 -0.53
CA VAL A 911 -10.83 35.28 -1.05
C VAL A 911 -10.50 34.49 -2.32
N LEU A 912 -10.67 33.17 -2.30
CA LEU A 912 -10.41 32.33 -3.46
C LEU A 912 -11.39 32.63 -4.60
N SER A 913 -12.68 32.81 -4.32
CA SER A 913 -13.67 33.18 -5.34
C SER A 913 -13.24 34.48 -6.04
N HIS A 914 -12.82 35.50 -5.30
CA HIS A 914 -12.33 36.76 -5.85
C HIS A 914 -11.03 36.57 -6.69
N ILE A 915 -10.12 35.69 -6.26
CA ILE A 915 -8.91 35.33 -7.03
C ILE A 915 -9.29 34.69 -8.38
N PHE A 916 -10.24 33.76 -8.40
CA PHE A 916 -10.66 33.06 -9.62
C PHE A 916 -11.54 33.93 -10.54
N GLU A 917 -12.31 34.86 -9.98
CA GLU A 917 -13.13 35.81 -10.76
C GLU A 917 -12.29 36.88 -11.44
N CYS A 918 -11.25 37.41 -10.76
CA CYS A 918 -10.45 38.52 -11.28
C CYS A 918 -9.11 38.10 -11.90
N GLY A 919 -8.65 36.86 -11.66
CA GLY A 919 -7.31 36.40 -12.01
C GLY A 919 -7.24 35.68 -13.35
N LEU A 920 -6.17 35.93 -14.11
CA LEU A 920 -5.81 35.10 -15.26
C LEU A 920 -5.32 33.72 -14.78
N VAL A 921 -5.39 32.70 -15.65
CA VAL A 921 -5.03 31.31 -15.32
C VAL A 921 -3.63 31.18 -14.67
N GLY A 922 -2.65 31.97 -15.12
CA GLY A 922 -1.30 31.99 -14.54
C GLY A 922 -1.27 32.62 -13.14
N THR A 923 -1.93 33.76 -12.96
CA THR A 923 -2.04 34.46 -11.66
C THR A 923 -2.79 33.63 -10.62
N VAL A 924 -3.84 32.91 -11.04
CA VAL A 924 -4.57 31.98 -10.17
C VAL A 924 -3.67 30.85 -9.68
N ALA A 925 -2.83 30.28 -10.56
CA ALA A 925 -1.89 29.24 -10.18
C ALA A 925 -0.82 29.76 -9.21
N GLU A 926 -0.29 30.96 -9.46
CA GLU A 926 0.68 31.64 -8.59
C GLU A 926 0.10 31.90 -7.19
N MET A 927 -1.10 32.49 -7.10
CA MET A 927 -1.81 32.74 -5.84
C MET A 927 -2.12 31.44 -5.07
N ALA A 928 -2.50 30.38 -5.78
CA ALA A 928 -2.71 29.06 -5.19
C ALA A 928 -1.43 28.47 -4.56
N PHE A 929 -0.29 28.61 -5.24
CA PHE A 929 1.00 28.20 -4.70
C PHE A 929 1.45 29.07 -3.53
N MET A 930 1.20 30.38 -3.56
CA MET A 930 1.48 31.29 -2.44
C MET A 930 0.72 30.86 -1.18
N LEU A 931 -0.60 30.66 -1.27
CA LEU A 931 -1.43 30.19 -0.14
C LEU A 931 -0.93 28.85 0.42
N TRP A 932 -0.52 27.94 -0.47
CA TRP A 932 0.06 26.66 -0.05
C TRP A 932 1.41 26.84 0.66
N CYS A 933 2.29 27.71 0.17
CA CYS A 933 3.58 27.98 0.80
C CYS A 933 3.43 28.63 2.18
N VAL A 934 2.52 29.60 2.32
CA VAL A 934 2.16 30.22 3.60
C VAL A 934 1.72 29.15 4.61
N TRP A 935 0.82 28.25 4.22
CA TRP A 935 0.38 27.14 5.07
C TRP A 935 1.53 26.22 5.49
N GLN A 936 2.46 25.91 4.58
CA GLN A 936 3.63 25.08 4.90
C GLN A 936 4.57 25.78 5.88
N GLN A 937 4.89 27.06 5.67
CA GLN A 937 5.75 27.84 6.57
C GLN A 937 5.11 27.96 7.97
N ARG A 938 3.80 28.22 8.06
CA ARG A 938 3.07 28.23 9.34
C ARG A 938 3.19 26.91 10.08
N ASN A 939 2.99 25.78 9.39
CA ASN A 939 3.15 24.45 10.01
C ASN A 939 4.60 24.18 10.43
N LYS A 940 5.58 24.66 9.66
CA LYS A 940 6.99 24.55 10.01
C LYS A 940 7.33 25.38 11.26
N ALA A 941 6.78 26.58 11.38
CA ALA A 941 6.93 27.43 12.57
C ALA A 941 6.33 26.75 13.82
N ILE A 942 5.10 26.23 13.73
CA ILE A 942 4.39 25.67 14.89
C ILE A 942 4.95 24.30 15.31
N TYR A 943 5.20 23.40 14.36
CA TYR A 943 5.56 22.02 14.69
C TYR A 943 7.07 21.76 14.70
N GLN A 944 7.87 22.62 14.06
CA GLN A 944 9.32 22.45 13.93
C GLN A 944 10.11 23.62 14.57
N CYS A 945 9.42 24.65 15.08
CA CYS A 945 10.03 25.87 15.65
C CYS A 945 11.03 26.54 14.68
N GLN A 946 10.75 26.48 13.38
CA GLN A 946 11.55 27.11 12.34
C GLN A 946 10.71 28.13 11.58
N VAL A 947 11.14 29.40 11.60
CA VAL A 947 10.48 30.51 10.91
C VAL A 947 11.34 30.89 9.70
N ASP A 948 10.80 30.68 8.50
CA ASP A 948 11.46 31.15 7.27
C ASP A 948 11.03 32.60 7.00
N PRO A 949 11.90 33.46 6.41
CA PRO A 949 11.52 34.82 6.02
C PRO A 949 10.38 34.81 4.99
N VAL A 950 9.44 35.75 5.10
CA VAL A 950 8.29 35.87 4.19
C VAL A 950 8.72 36.10 2.74
N ASP A 951 9.79 36.88 2.53
CA ASP A 951 10.37 37.18 1.22
C ASP A 951 10.83 35.93 0.46
N SER A 952 11.08 34.82 1.18
CA SER A 952 11.47 33.54 0.57
C SER A 952 10.32 32.84 -0.18
N ILE A 953 9.07 33.30 -0.03
CA ILE A 953 7.89 32.72 -0.70
C ILE A 953 7.93 33.00 -2.22
N PHE A 954 8.28 34.22 -2.66
CA PHE A 954 8.23 34.57 -4.09
C PHE A 954 9.17 33.72 -4.96
N PRO A 955 10.47 33.58 -4.64
CA PRO A 955 11.37 32.73 -5.43
C PRO A 955 10.97 31.24 -5.41
N LEU A 956 10.34 30.78 -4.32
CA LEU A 956 9.86 29.40 -4.21
C LEU A 956 8.64 29.17 -5.11
N VAL A 957 7.68 30.10 -5.11
CA VAL A 957 6.47 30.02 -5.94
C VAL A 957 6.80 30.08 -7.43
N GLN A 958 7.73 30.96 -7.83
CA GLN A 958 8.22 31.03 -9.22
C GLN A 958 8.79 29.68 -9.67
N ARG A 959 9.66 29.08 -8.84
CA ARG A 959 10.25 27.77 -9.14
C ARG A 959 9.20 26.66 -9.28
N LEU A 960 8.26 26.59 -8.32
CA LEU A 960 7.19 25.58 -8.32
C LEU A 960 6.26 25.72 -9.52
N THR A 961 5.97 26.96 -9.92
CA THR A 961 5.15 27.27 -11.09
C THR A 961 5.86 26.82 -12.37
N SER A 962 7.13 27.18 -12.56
CA SER A 962 7.93 26.76 -13.73
C SER A 962 8.05 25.24 -13.84
N GLU A 963 8.36 24.55 -12.74
CA GLU A 963 8.44 23.08 -12.70
C GLU A 963 7.11 22.42 -13.11
N TYR A 964 5.98 22.98 -12.67
CA TYR A 964 4.66 22.46 -13.00
C TYR A 964 4.33 22.59 -14.49
N TYR A 965 4.59 23.75 -15.10
CA TYR A 965 4.29 23.97 -16.52
C TYR A 965 5.18 23.11 -17.42
N LEU A 966 6.49 23.05 -17.14
CA LEU A 966 7.43 22.19 -17.89
C LEU A 966 7.03 20.70 -17.88
N ALA A 967 6.44 20.23 -16.78
CA ALA A 967 6.03 18.83 -16.65
C ALA A 967 4.71 18.49 -17.37
N ASN A 968 3.92 19.49 -17.80
CA ASN A 968 2.55 19.30 -18.29
C ASN A 968 2.29 19.85 -19.71
N GLU A 969 3.31 20.33 -20.42
CA GLU A 969 3.21 20.65 -21.85
C GLU A 969 3.33 19.37 -22.70
N VAL A 970 2.21 18.65 -22.89
CA VAL A 970 2.03 17.67 -23.97
C VAL A 970 0.73 18.01 -24.69
N ASP A 971 0.83 18.47 -25.94
CA ASP A 971 -0.30 18.73 -26.82
C ASP A 971 -1.07 17.43 -27.10
N VAL A 972 -2.36 17.41 -26.75
CA VAL A 972 -3.31 16.36 -27.16
C VAL A 972 -4.31 16.98 -28.14
N PRO A 973 -4.47 16.45 -29.37
CA PRO A 973 -5.43 16.98 -30.34
C PRO A 973 -6.86 16.84 -29.81
N ARG A 974 -7.65 17.92 -29.87
CA ARG A 974 -9.09 17.88 -29.57
C ARG A 974 -9.83 17.14 -30.69
N ALA A 975 -10.58 16.11 -30.33
CA ALA A 975 -11.49 15.41 -31.24
C ALA A 975 -12.64 16.33 -31.70
N VAL A 976 -13.01 16.22 -32.97
CA VAL A 976 -14.12 16.96 -33.60
C VAL A 976 -15.47 16.46 -33.03
N PRO A 977 -16.39 17.36 -32.61
CA PRO A 977 -17.70 16.95 -32.09
C PRO A 977 -18.61 16.40 -33.19
N ILE A 978 -19.23 15.24 -32.92
CA ILE A 978 -20.26 14.61 -33.76
C ILE A 978 -21.62 15.29 -33.47
N PRO A 979 -22.42 15.65 -34.50
CA PRO A 979 -23.77 16.21 -34.31
C PRO A 979 -24.73 15.20 -33.65
N VAL A 980 -25.54 15.66 -32.69
CA VAL A 980 -26.55 14.82 -32.01
C VAL A 980 -27.89 14.98 -32.73
N THR A 981 -28.39 13.92 -33.37
CA THR A 981 -29.72 13.87 -34.03
C THR A 981 -30.75 13.15 -33.16
N TRP A 982 -31.99 13.65 -33.11
CA TRP A 982 -33.09 12.99 -32.38
C TRP A 982 -33.36 11.60 -32.95
N ARG A 983 -33.73 10.65 -32.08
CA ARG A 983 -34.12 9.29 -32.47
C ARG A 983 -35.33 8.83 -31.66
N PRO A 984 -36.26 8.08 -32.26
CA PRO A 984 -37.37 7.48 -31.53
C PRO A 984 -36.88 6.46 -30.51
N SER A 985 -37.66 6.24 -29.45
CA SER A 985 -37.35 5.23 -28.45
C SER A 985 -37.50 3.83 -29.06
N THR A 986 -36.57 2.92 -28.74
CA THR A 986 -36.69 1.50 -29.14
C THR A 986 -37.46 0.66 -28.13
N VAL A 987 -37.83 1.24 -26.98
CA VAL A 987 -38.36 0.51 -25.81
C VAL A 987 -39.67 1.08 -25.29
N CYS A 988 -39.87 2.41 -25.35
CA CYS A 988 -41.07 3.09 -24.87
C CYS A 988 -41.84 3.69 -26.05
N GLU A 989 -43.16 3.84 -25.91
CA GLU A 989 -44.01 4.39 -26.98
C GLU A 989 -43.88 5.92 -27.10
N PHE A 990 -43.61 6.59 -25.97
CA PHE A 990 -43.51 8.04 -25.87
C PHE A 990 -42.17 8.47 -25.29
N LYS A 991 -41.68 9.62 -25.77
CA LYS A 991 -40.45 10.26 -25.31
C LYS A 991 -40.77 11.60 -24.68
N VAL A 992 -40.38 11.77 -23.42
CA VAL A 992 -40.63 12.94 -22.59
C VAL A 992 -39.31 13.66 -22.37
N LYS A 993 -39.20 14.92 -22.77
CA LYS A 993 -38.05 15.77 -22.51
C LYS A 993 -38.39 16.85 -21.51
N PHE A 994 -37.46 17.15 -20.60
CA PHE A 994 -37.64 18.20 -19.61
C PHE A 994 -36.39 19.09 -19.52
N ASP A 995 -36.57 20.33 -19.10
CA ASP A 995 -35.50 21.29 -18.81
C ASP A 995 -35.98 22.32 -17.78
N ALA A 996 -35.05 22.92 -17.05
CA ALA A 996 -35.36 24.03 -16.16
C ALA A 996 -34.49 25.27 -16.45
N THR A 997 -35.09 26.45 -16.30
CA THR A 997 -34.37 27.73 -16.36
C THR A 997 -34.65 28.53 -15.11
N VAL A 998 -33.59 28.97 -14.44
CA VAL A 998 -33.68 29.83 -13.26
C VAL A 998 -33.53 31.30 -13.67
N PHE A 999 -34.39 32.18 -13.15
CA PHE A 999 -34.38 33.63 -13.41
C PHE A 999 -34.14 34.43 -12.12
N PRO A 1000 -32.88 34.60 -11.69
CA PRO A 1000 -32.57 35.30 -10.43
C PRO A 1000 -33.11 36.72 -10.36
N LYS A 1001 -33.12 37.46 -11.49
CA LYS A 1001 -33.62 38.83 -11.57
C LYS A 1001 -35.14 38.96 -11.41
N HIS A 1002 -35.88 37.90 -11.73
CA HIS A 1002 -37.34 37.87 -11.68
C HIS A 1002 -37.86 37.02 -10.51
N HIS A 1003 -36.97 36.59 -9.61
CA HIS A 1003 -37.27 35.71 -8.47
C HIS A 1003 -38.11 34.47 -8.84
N SER A 1004 -37.89 33.90 -10.02
CA SER A 1004 -38.71 32.79 -10.54
C SER A 1004 -37.87 31.70 -11.20
N THR A 1005 -38.47 30.51 -11.30
CA THR A 1005 -37.92 29.35 -12.02
C THR A 1005 -38.94 28.86 -13.04
N GLY A 1006 -38.53 28.75 -14.29
CA GLY A 1006 -39.33 28.19 -15.39
C GLY A 1006 -38.98 26.72 -15.62
N VAL A 1007 -39.99 25.90 -15.85
CA VAL A 1007 -39.89 24.49 -16.23
C VAL A 1007 -40.51 24.31 -17.60
N GLY A 1008 -39.85 23.55 -18.48
CA GLY A 1008 -40.36 23.18 -19.80
C GLY A 1008 -40.40 21.66 -19.98
N VAL A 1009 -41.51 21.15 -20.51
CA VAL A 1009 -41.73 19.73 -20.81
C VAL A 1009 -42.25 19.56 -22.23
N VAL A 1010 -41.70 18.60 -22.98
CA VAL A 1010 -42.15 18.24 -24.33
C VAL A 1010 -42.29 16.73 -24.44
N ILE A 1011 -43.48 16.25 -24.78
CA ILE A 1011 -43.80 14.82 -24.97
C ILE A 1011 -44.07 14.56 -26.45
N ARG A 1012 -43.40 13.56 -27.03
CA ARG A 1012 -43.58 13.13 -28.43
C ARG A 1012 -43.83 11.64 -28.54
N ASN A 1013 -44.54 11.23 -29.60
CA ASN A 1013 -44.72 9.81 -29.94
C ASN A 1013 -43.54 9.27 -30.78
N GLY A 1014 -43.58 7.98 -31.13
CA GLY A 1014 -42.57 7.31 -31.96
C GLY A 1014 -42.39 7.88 -33.37
N GLN A 1015 -43.32 8.71 -33.86
CA GLN A 1015 -43.22 9.41 -35.16
C GLN A 1015 -42.62 10.82 -35.03
N GLY A 1016 -42.29 11.26 -33.81
CA GLY A 1016 -41.76 12.60 -33.55
C GLY A 1016 -42.84 13.69 -33.45
N LEU A 1017 -44.13 13.33 -33.48
CA LEU A 1017 -45.23 14.28 -33.33
C LEU A 1017 -45.44 14.65 -31.85
N PRO A 1018 -45.70 15.93 -31.54
CA PRO A 1018 -45.97 16.40 -30.17
C PRO A 1018 -47.32 15.88 -29.67
N ILE A 1019 -47.32 15.22 -28.51
CA ILE A 1019 -48.52 14.75 -27.81
C ILE A 1019 -48.95 15.76 -26.75
N ALA A 1020 -47.99 16.29 -26.00
CA ALA A 1020 -48.23 17.33 -25.02
C ALA A 1020 -46.99 18.19 -24.83
N VAL A 1021 -47.21 19.48 -24.65
CA VAL A 1021 -46.17 20.45 -24.29
C VAL A 1021 -46.66 21.20 -23.07
N ALA A 1022 -45.82 21.34 -22.05
CA ALA A 1022 -46.18 22.06 -20.85
C ALA A 1022 -45.07 22.98 -20.37
N CYS A 1023 -45.46 24.09 -19.77
CA CYS A 1023 -44.54 24.97 -19.09
C CYS A 1023 -45.13 25.41 -17.74
N GLN A 1024 -44.26 25.55 -16.75
CA GLN A 1024 -44.66 25.93 -15.39
C GLN A 1024 -43.72 26.99 -14.83
N ARG A 1025 -44.30 28.02 -14.20
CA ARG A 1025 -43.59 29.06 -13.47
C ARG A 1025 -43.70 28.81 -11.97
N TYR A 1026 -42.56 28.76 -11.29
CA TYR A 1026 -42.50 28.78 -9.84
C TYR A 1026 -42.07 30.17 -9.35
N PRO A 1027 -42.77 30.79 -8.38
CA PRO A 1027 -42.45 32.11 -7.83
C PRO A 1027 -41.30 32.04 -6.80
N CYS A 1028 -40.26 31.26 -7.11
CA CYS A 1028 -39.05 31.15 -6.31
C CYS A 1028 -37.85 30.75 -7.19
N VAL A 1029 -36.65 30.97 -6.68
CA VAL A 1029 -35.38 30.66 -7.37
C VAL A 1029 -34.82 29.35 -6.80
N TYR A 1030 -35.04 28.25 -7.50
CA TYR A 1030 -34.45 26.97 -7.11
C TYR A 1030 -32.95 26.92 -7.44
N ALA A 1031 -32.19 26.13 -6.68
CA ALA A 1031 -30.87 25.68 -7.12
C ALA A 1031 -31.00 24.89 -8.43
N ILE A 1032 -30.00 24.95 -9.32
CA ILE A 1032 -30.09 24.36 -10.66
C ILE A 1032 -30.46 22.87 -10.60
N ASP A 1033 -29.78 22.07 -9.77
CA ASP A 1033 -30.12 20.64 -9.62
C ASP A 1033 -31.56 20.42 -9.08
N ASN A 1034 -32.04 21.28 -8.17
CA ASN A 1034 -33.42 21.21 -7.67
C ASN A 1034 -34.41 21.61 -8.78
N ALA A 1035 -34.09 22.62 -9.58
CA ALA A 1035 -34.90 23.06 -10.72
C ALA A 1035 -35.04 21.95 -11.76
N GLU A 1036 -33.93 21.29 -12.11
CA GLU A 1036 -33.89 20.16 -13.03
C GLU A 1036 -34.67 18.94 -12.50
N ALA A 1037 -34.51 18.61 -11.22
CA ALA A 1037 -35.29 17.54 -10.58
C ALA A 1037 -36.79 17.89 -10.56
N MET A 1038 -37.15 19.15 -10.28
CA MET A 1038 -38.53 19.62 -10.36
C MET A 1038 -39.08 19.49 -11.77
N ALA A 1039 -38.30 19.84 -12.79
CA ALA A 1039 -38.70 19.68 -14.19
C ALA A 1039 -38.96 18.21 -14.54
N ALA A 1040 -38.11 17.28 -14.08
CA ALA A 1040 -38.33 15.85 -14.24
C ALA A 1040 -39.63 15.37 -13.55
N ARG A 1041 -39.96 15.91 -12.37
CA ARG A 1041 -41.21 15.60 -11.66
C ARG A 1041 -42.44 16.09 -12.40
N VAL A 1042 -42.43 17.33 -12.89
CA VAL A 1042 -43.52 17.90 -13.70
C VAL A 1042 -43.70 17.09 -14.99
N ALA A 1043 -42.60 16.67 -15.60
CA ALA A 1043 -42.63 15.89 -16.83
C ALA A 1043 -43.30 14.53 -16.65
N LEU A 1044 -42.98 13.82 -15.56
CA LEU A 1044 -43.59 12.53 -15.27
C LEU A 1044 -45.04 12.69 -14.78
N GLN A 1045 -45.36 13.74 -14.02
CA GLN A 1045 -46.73 14.03 -13.58
C GLN A 1045 -47.64 14.33 -14.77
N LEU A 1046 -47.18 15.16 -15.71
CA LEU A 1046 -47.93 15.45 -16.93
C LEU A 1046 -48.23 14.16 -17.70
N ALA A 1047 -47.21 13.31 -17.92
CA ALA A 1047 -47.38 12.04 -18.62
C ALA A 1047 -48.41 11.12 -17.95
N TRP A 1048 -48.44 11.11 -16.61
CA TRP A 1048 -49.44 10.38 -15.84
C TRP A 1048 -50.86 10.95 -16.04
N ASP A 1049 -51.00 12.27 -15.95
CA ASP A 1049 -52.30 12.96 -16.04
C ASP A 1049 -52.95 12.79 -17.42
N ILE A 1050 -52.15 12.71 -18.49
CA ILE A 1050 -52.64 12.42 -19.86
C ILE A 1050 -52.72 10.92 -20.19
N GLY A 1051 -52.48 10.04 -19.22
CA GLY A 1051 -52.69 8.59 -19.35
C GLY A 1051 -51.60 7.80 -20.09
N LEU A 1052 -50.38 8.32 -20.20
CA LEU A 1052 -49.27 7.62 -20.86
C LEU A 1052 -48.59 6.65 -19.90
N MET A 1053 -48.61 5.34 -20.21
CA MET A 1053 -48.10 4.30 -19.31
C MET A 1053 -46.68 3.82 -19.61
N ASN A 1054 -46.15 4.12 -20.81
CA ASN A 1054 -44.85 3.66 -21.31
C ASN A 1054 -44.00 4.83 -21.84
N VAL A 1055 -43.13 5.39 -20.99
CA VAL A 1055 -42.42 6.65 -21.28
C VAL A 1055 -40.89 6.56 -21.11
N GLU A 1056 -40.15 7.15 -22.03
CA GLU A 1056 -38.71 7.39 -21.91
C GLU A 1056 -38.47 8.87 -21.58
N VAL A 1057 -37.96 9.14 -20.37
CA VAL A 1057 -37.72 10.49 -19.84
C VAL A 1057 -36.26 10.88 -20.08
N GLU A 1058 -36.06 11.97 -20.82
CA GLU A 1058 -34.76 12.54 -21.22
C GLU A 1058 -34.54 13.93 -20.63
N GLY A 1059 -33.32 14.18 -20.16
CA GLY A 1059 -32.87 15.50 -19.69
C GLY A 1059 -31.37 15.67 -19.87
N ASP A 1060 -30.88 16.92 -19.82
CA ASP A 1060 -29.47 17.24 -20.07
C ASP A 1060 -28.61 17.24 -18.79
N SER A 1061 -29.24 17.21 -17.61
CA SER A 1061 -28.58 17.04 -16.32
C SER A 1061 -28.22 15.57 -16.08
N LEU A 1062 -26.96 15.20 -16.39
CA LEU A 1062 -26.43 13.86 -16.10
C LEU A 1062 -26.58 13.50 -14.62
N THR A 1063 -26.46 14.48 -13.73
CA THR A 1063 -26.58 14.31 -12.27
C THR A 1063 -27.98 13.84 -11.88
N VAL A 1064 -29.03 14.53 -12.35
CA VAL A 1064 -30.43 14.19 -12.05
C VAL A 1064 -30.80 12.85 -12.70
N ILE A 1065 -30.41 12.64 -13.97
CA ILE A 1065 -30.68 11.36 -14.67
C ILE A 1065 -30.00 10.17 -13.98
N THR A 1066 -28.78 10.35 -13.47
CA THR A 1066 -28.09 9.28 -12.72
C THR A 1066 -28.81 9.00 -11.40
N ALA A 1067 -29.22 10.04 -10.68
CA ALA A 1067 -29.99 9.90 -9.43
C ALA A 1067 -31.35 9.21 -9.65
N LEU A 1068 -32.03 9.49 -10.77
CA LEU A 1068 -33.29 8.82 -11.14
C LEU A 1068 -33.13 7.32 -11.45
N LYS A 1069 -31.96 6.91 -11.92
CA LYS A 1069 -31.64 5.50 -12.22
C LYS A 1069 -31.25 4.69 -10.98
N ASP A 1070 -30.78 5.36 -9.94
CA ASP A 1070 -30.26 4.72 -8.74
C ASP A 1070 -31.41 4.30 -7.81
N GLN A 1071 -31.29 3.15 -7.14
CA GLN A 1071 -32.30 2.66 -6.18
C GLN A 1071 -31.99 3.06 -4.74
N GLU A 1072 -30.83 3.68 -4.49
CA GLU A 1072 -30.43 4.16 -3.17
C GLU A 1072 -31.05 5.52 -2.80
N CYS A 1073 -31.13 5.81 -1.50
CA CYS A 1073 -31.61 7.12 -1.02
C CYS A 1073 -30.64 8.23 -1.43
N CYS A 1074 -31.09 9.14 -2.29
CA CYS A 1074 -30.32 10.31 -2.71
C CYS A 1074 -30.20 11.31 -1.55
N LEU A 1075 -29.00 11.49 -0.98
CA LEU A 1075 -28.72 12.42 0.12
C LEU A 1075 -28.32 13.83 -0.37
N ALA A 1076 -28.75 14.22 -1.57
CA ALA A 1076 -28.56 15.57 -2.12
C ALA A 1076 -29.80 16.43 -1.85
N SER A 1077 -29.70 17.76 -1.99
CA SER A 1077 -30.81 18.71 -1.75
C SER A 1077 -32.08 18.45 -2.57
N TYR A 1078 -31.96 17.78 -3.72
CA TYR A 1078 -33.08 17.37 -4.59
C TYR A 1078 -33.51 15.92 -4.35
N GLY A 1079 -32.94 15.22 -3.35
CA GLY A 1079 -33.18 13.81 -3.09
C GLY A 1079 -34.63 13.47 -2.79
N ASP A 1080 -35.33 14.33 -2.06
CA ASP A 1080 -36.76 14.17 -1.80
C ASP A 1080 -37.59 14.26 -3.09
N ILE A 1081 -37.21 15.14 -4.02
CA ILE A 1081 -37.87 15.25 -5.33
C ILE A 1081 -37.62 13.97 -6.15
N ILE A 1082 -36.40 13.41 -6.11
CA ILE A 1082 -36.08 12.14 -6.77
C ILE A 1082 -36.93 10.99 -6.22
N MET A 1083 -37.12 10.94 -4.91
CA MET A 1083 -37.97 9.94 -4.28
C MET A 1083 -39.45 10.09 -4.67
N ASP A 1084 -39.95 11.32 -4.77
CA ASP A 1084 -41.30 11.59 -5.28
C ASP A 1084 -41.45 11.07 -6.71
N ILE A 1085 -40.46 11.33 -7.58
CA ILE A 1085 -40.44 10.86 -8.98
C ILE A 1085 -40.39 9.34 -9.06
N GLN A 1086 -39.53 8.69 -8.28
CA GLN A 1086 -39.42 7.24 -8.23
C GLN A 1086 -40.73 6.58 -7.76
N HIS A 1087 -41.43 7.22 -6.83
CA HIS A 1087 -42.74 6.72 -6.41
C HIS A 1087 -43.80 6.90 -7.48
N LEU A 1088 -43.86 8.07 -8.12
CA LEU A 1088 -44.75 8.33 -9.25
C LEU A 1088 -44.49 7.36 -10.41
N ALA A 1089 -43.23 7.05 -10.68
CA ALA A 1089 -42.80 6.08 -11.70
C ALA A 1089 -43.28 4.65 -11.41
N ALA A 1090 -43.53 4.30 -10.14
CA ALA A 1090 -44.04 2.97 -9.77
C ALA A 1090 -45.49 2.73 -10.24
N SER A 1091 -46.23 3.79 -10.59
CA SER A 1091 -47.58 3.70 -11.12
C SER A 1091 -47.63 3.41 -12.63
N PHE A 1092 -46.51 3.57 -13.34
CA PHE A 1092 -46.39 3.35 -14.79
C PHE A 1092 -46.06 1.88 -15.12
N GLN A 1093 -46.35 1.45 -16.35
CA GLN A 1093 -45.93 0.12 -16.83
C GLN A 1093 -44.44 0.08 -17.16
N CYS A 1094 -43.91 1.15 -17.76
CA CYS A 1094 -42.50 1.27 -18.10
C CYS A 1094 -42.05 2.73 -18.06
N VAL A 1095 -41.01 3.01 -17.27
CA VAL A 1095 -40.30 4.31 -17.25
C VAL A 1095 -38.82 4.06 -17.43
N LYS A 1096 -38.22 4.74 -18.41
CA LYS A 1096 -36.78 4.68 -18.66
C LYS A 1096 -36.19 6.08 -18.61
N TYR A 1097 -35.08 6.25 -17.89
CA TYR A 1097 -34.37 7.52 -17.81
C TYR A 1097 -33.16 7.54 -18.74
N CYS A 1098 -32.96 8.61 -19.51
CA CYS A 1098 -31.85 8.74 -20.46
C CYS A 1098 -31.22 10.14 -20.41
N HIS A 1099 -29.89 10.20 -20.49
CA HIS A 1099 -29.16 11.47 -20.54
C HIS A 1099 -28.94 11.86 -22.00
N VAL A 1100 -29.21 13.12 -22.33
CA VAL A 1100 -28.94 13.69 -23.65
C VAL A 1100 -28.01 14.90 -23.49
N ARG A 1101 -27.20 15.21 -24.51
CA ARG A 1101 -26.44 16.46 -24.48
C ARG A 1101 -27.38 17.66 -24.65
N ARG A 1102 -26.96 18.83 -24.18
CA ARG A 1102 -27.77 20.06 -24.24
C ARG A 1102 -28.25 20.40 -25.65
N GLU A 1103 -27.43 20.12 -26.68
CA GLU A 1103 -27.82 20.33 -28.09
C GLU A 1103 -29.02 19.47 -28.51
N GLY A 1104 -29.22 18.32 -27.86
CA GLY A 1104 -30.35 17.42 -28.08
C GLY A 1104 -31.56 17.66 -27.17
N ASN A 1105 -31.55 18.68 -26.29
CA ASN A 1105 -32.66 19.03 -25.39
C ASN A 1105 -33.24 20.45 -25.65
N ASN A 1106 -33.02 20.99 -26.84
CA ASN A 1106 -33.24 22.41 -27.12
C ASN A 1106 -34.72 22.82 -27.02
N ALA A 1107 -35.66 21.97 -27.44
CA ALA A 1107 -37.09 22.27 -27.35
C ALA A 1107 -37.57 22.50 -25.90
N ALA A 1108 -37.19 21.64 -24.96
CA ALA A 1108 -37.52 21.81 -23.55
C ALA A 1108 -36.83 23.05 -22.95
N HIS A 1109 -35.58 23.32 -23.36
CA HIS A 1109 -34.83 24.50 -22.93
C HIS A 1109 -35.46 25.83 -23.37
N VAL A 1110 -35.84 25.95 -24.65
CA VAL A 1110 -36.51 27.15 -25.19
C VAL A 1110 -37.82 27.39 -24.45
N LEU A 1111 -38.56 26.31 -24.17
CA LEU A 1111 -39.83 26.38 -23.46
C LEU A 1111 -39.66 26.86 -22.01
N ALA A 1112 -38.69 26.32 -21.27
CA ALA A 1112 -38.38 26.74 -19.90
C ALA A 1112 -37.98 28.23 -19.82
N ARG A 1113 -37.34 28.78 -20.87
CA ARG A 1113 -36.98 30.20 -20.96
C ARG A 1113 -38.14 31.13 -21.27
N LYS A 1114 -39.16 30.64 -21.98
CA LYS A 1114 -40.29 31.43 -22.48
C LYS A 1114 -41.43 31.59 -21.47
N VAL A 1115 -41.32 30.96 -20.30
CA VAL A 1115 -42.28 31.04 -19.19
C VAL A 1115 -42.54 32.48 -18.70
N LEU A 1116 -41.57 33.39 -18.83
CA LEU A 1116 -41.76 34.79 -18.42
C LEU A 1116 -42.71 35.58 -19.33
N ASP A 1117 -42.86 35.16 -20.59
CA ASP A 1117 -43.68 35.86 -21.59
C ASP A 1117 -45.16 35.40 -21.54
N LEU A 1118 -45.48 34.42 -20.68
CA LEU A 1118 -46.79 33.77 -20.62
C LEU A 1118 -47.64 34.31 -19.47
N HIS A 1119 -48.95 34.37 -19.70
CA HIS A 1119 -49.91 35.03 -18.80
C HIS A 1119 -50.39 34.15 -17.64
N SER A 1120 -50.10 32.84 -17.66
CA SER A 1120 -50.49 31.85 -16.64
C SER A 1120 -49.25 31.14 -16.08
N ASP A 1121 -49.29 30.77 -14.80
CA ASP A 1121 -48.22 30.07 -14.11
C ASP A 1121 -48.10 28.58 -14.51
N PHE A 1122 -49.13 28.02 -15.15
CA PHE A 1122 -49.09 26.70 -15.75
C PHE A 1122 -49.89 26.69 -17.05
N LEU A 1123 -49.27 26.23 -18.13
CA LEU A 1123 -49.89 26.11 -19.45
C LEU A 1123 -49.53 24.77 -20.06
N VAL A 1124 -50.53 24.13 -20.67
CA VAL A 1124 -50.41 22.85 -21.36
C VAL A 1124 -51.06 22.99 -22.73
N TRP A 1125 -50.37 22.54 -23.76
CA TRP A 1125 -50.87 22.36 -25.12
C TRP A 1125 -50.94 20.86 -25.38
N LEU A 1126 -52.13 20.34 -25.69
CA LEU A 1126 -52.36 18.94 -26.04
C LEU A 1126 -52.45 18.82 -27.55
N GLU A 1127 -51.69 17.90 -28.14
CA GLU A 1127 -51.61 17.65 -29.58
C GLU A 1127 -51.26 18.89 -30.43
N ASP A 1128 -50.75 19.95 -29.80
CA ASP A 1128 -50.39 21.22 -30.41
C ASP A 1128 -49.10 21.77 -29.80
N VAL A 1129 -48.44 22.70 -30.50
CA VAL A 1129 -47.19 23.34 -30.07
C VAL A 1129 -47.31 24.87 -30.15
N PRO A 1130 -46.76 25.61 -29.18
CA PRO A 1130 -46.69 27.06 -29.31
C PRO A 1130 -45.94 27.47 -30.58
N GLY A 1131 -46.44 28.47 -31.33
CA GLY A 1131 -45.86 28.84 -32.63
C GLY A 1131 -44.37 29.23 -32.60
N PHE A 1132 -43.84 29.65 -31.45
CA PHE A 1132 -42.40 29.92 -31.29
C PHE A 1132 -41.53 28.65 -31.16
N LEU A 1133 -42.14 27.50 -30.88
CA LEU A 1133 -41.48 26.21 -30.66
C LEU A 1133 -41.51 25.33 -31.92
N ASP A 1134 -42.39 25.63 -32.87
CA ASP A 1134 -42.63 24.83 -34.08
C ASP A 1134 -41.36 24.63 -34.91
N TYR A 1135 -40.61 25.70 -35.19
CA TYR A 1135 -39.32 25.64 -35.89
C TYR A 1135 -38.27 24.79 -35.13
N VAL A 1136 -38.23 24.88 -33.80
CA VAL A 1136 -37.25 24.15 -32.97
C VAL A 1136 -37.53 22.66 -33.00
N ILE A 1137 -38.82 22.28 -32.97
CA ILE A 1137 -39.24 20.88 -33.04
C ILE A 1137 -38.94 20.28 -34.42
N GLN A 1138 -39.17 21.05 -35.50
CA GLN A 1138 -38.85 20.64 -36.88
C GLN A 1138 -37.34 20.48 -37.12
N VAL A 1139 -36.49 21.34 -36.54
CA VAL A 1139 -35.02 21.23 -36.66
C VAL A 1139 -34.46 20.03 -35.89
N GLU A 1140 -35.05 19.68 -34.75
CA GLU A 1140 -34.64 18.49 -33.99
C GLU A 1140 -35.00 17.18 -34.70
N PHE A 1141 -36.00 17.19 -35.58
CA PHE A 1141 -36.47 16.04 -36.36
C PHE A 1141 -36.61 16.39 -37.84
N PRO A 1142 -35.51 16.43 -38.62
CA PRO A 1142 -35.59 16.63 -40.06
C PRO A 1142 -36.40 15.48 -40.67
N GLN A 1143 -37.58 15.78 -41.21
CA GLN A 1143 -38.32 14.83 -42.04
C GLN A 1143 -37.39 14.41 -43.19
N ILE A 1144 -37.11 13.11 -43.29
CA ILE A 1144 -36.45 12.52 -44.48
C ILE A 1144 -37.50 12.39 -45.57
#